data_AF-A0A3D3R4C5-F1
#
_entry.id   AF-A0A3D3R4C5-F1
#
_cell.length_a   1.000
_cell.length_b   1.000
_cell.length_c   1.000
_cell.angle_alpha   90.00
_cell.angle_beta   90.00
_cell.angle_gamma   90.00
#
_symmetry.space_group_name_H-M   'P 1'
#
loop_
_entity.id
_entity.type
_entity.pdbx_description
1 polymer ?
#
loop_
_entity_poly.entity_id
_entity_poly.type
_entity_poly.pdbx_seq_one_letter_code
_entity_poly.pdbx_strand_id
1 'polypeptide(L)'
;AVSPIGVGEVFVVAGQSYATNCNDERLKVTDSLQRVVAYDPKKQEWVTAHDPQPVYDNSDGGSIWPALGDALVKEFRVPVAFVNAAVGATSSNQWLPDGKLHTQLIASGAKAGRFRAVLWQQGESDVIAHTSTDQYIKNIQMIRDSAEPFWGFNPEWLLAKSTHHPTVYNDPAAELRIRTAIDRLIQKRGFSAGPDTDTLQAENRGDMKSRRHFSSIGQKRAAAMWLTTVRNHLESTAASSGIQVGVAEVDITPPVGFPMAGYYHERLAEGTIDPLKAKAVVFREGDTAAVLVVCDLIGIATDLSKEVRRIASEKTGIPAENIVIAATHSHTAPDYMKELYLYLGKESQEKLRKEYIEKLINGPVTAIEQANENVKPAALTTGSAIQQTPVSFNRRFVMRDGSVKTWQSLKNPEVIRAAGPIDTEIGLLAITDRESGKKQGVISNFALHLDTVGGMKWSADYPYFIEQSLRETIGPDVISIFGTGCCGDINHSNPASPVRNKVDFIGKSLGTSVTEQLEKLTPLKNTTLTVSSQVVNLPLQDAPPEEVARSIKILEIAHKGGKVDFFDHVTAYKKMILDQIRHKQPHANTIEHITWGLSRSLAGAGESLPVDVTVMTIGDEVAIVCLPGEVFVELGLAIKQASPFKTTMIVELSNTVETIYIPHRAAYAGGSYEVTNSNVQPGSGEMLVEAAVKLLREAATKNRTD
;
A
#
# COMPACT_ATOMS: atom_id res chain seq x y z
N ALA A 1 -20.51 -19.00 -5.40
CA ALA A 1 -19.66 -18.18 -4.51
C ALA A 1 -18.61 -19.09 -3.93
N VAL A 2 -17.32 -18.80 -4.16
CA VAL A 2 -16.22 -19.56 -3.53
C VAL A 2 -16.18 -19.13 -2.07
N SER A 3 -16.29 -20.07 -1.13
CA SER A 3 -16.15 -19.78 0.29
C SER A 3 -14.78 -19.15 0.55
N PRO A 4 -14.66 -18.11 1.39
CA PRO A 4 -13.36 -17.57 1.76
C PRO A 4 -12.48 -18.69 2.35
N ILE A 5 -11.33 -18.95 1.72
CA ILE A 5 -10.27 -19.76 2.30
C ILE A 5 -9.22 -18.76 2.78
N GLY A 6 -9.20 -18.52 4.09
CA GLY A 6 -8.26 -17.62 4.76
C GLY A 6 -7.68 -18.28 6.00
N VAL A 7 -6.57 -17.72 6.49
CA VAL A 7 -5.94 -18.05 7.78
C VAL A 7 -7.01 -17.94 8.88
N GLY A 8 -7.20 -19.00 9.66
CA GLY A 8 -8.24 -19.07 10.71
C GLY A 8 -7.89 -18.26 11.96
N GLU A 9 -8.88 -18.10 12.84
CA GLU A 9 -8.71 -17.42 14.14
C GLU A 9 -8.11 -18.39 15.16
N VAL A 10 -6.89 -18.12 15.62
CA VAL A 10 -6.17 -18.95 16.60
C VAL A 10 -6.14 -18.25 17.95
N PHE A 11 -6.44 -18.98 19.02
CA PHE A 11 -6.41 -18.48 20.39
C PHE A 11 -5.63 -19.42 21.31
N VAL A 12 -4.88 -18.85 22.25
CA VAL A 12 -4.30 -19.59 23.38
C VAL A 12 -5.23 -19.43 24.57
N VAL A 13 -5.62 -20.53 25.20
CA VAL A 13 -6.44 -20.53 26.42
C VAL A 13 -5.54 -20.79 27.62
N ALA A 14 -5.68 -20.00 28.67
CA ALA A 14 -4.97 -20.20 29.93
C ALA A 14 -5.86 -19.85 31.13
N GLY A 15 -5.53 -20.41 32.29
CA GLY A 15 -6.30 -20.24 33.51
C GLY A 15 -6.58 -21.57 34.21
N GLN A 16 -7.74 -21.69 34.86
CA GLN A 16 -8.01 -22.82 35.74
C GLN A 16 -9.32 -23.56 35.45
N SER A 17 -10.02 -24.06 36.47
CA SER A 17 -11.11 -25.03 36.34
C SER A 17 -12.20 -24.63 35.35
N TYR A 18 -12.66 -23.37 35.35
CA TYR A 18 -13.64 -22.91 34.36
C TYR A 18 -13.11 -22.83 32.92
N ALA A 19 -11.79 -22.76 32.73
CA ALA A 19 -11.10 -22.73 31.45
C ALA A 19 -10.68 -24.14 30.96
N THR A 20 -10.72 -25.15 31.82
CA THR A 20 -10.40 -26.55 31.48
C THR A 20 -11.66 -27.43 31.58
N ASN A 21 -11.49 -28.76 31.52
CA ASN A 21 -12.59 -29.71 31.47
C ASN A 21 -13.21 -29.97 32.86
N CYS A 22 -13.63 -28.94 33.59
CA CYS A 22 -14.29 -29.09 34.89
C CYS A 22 -15.78 -28.77 34.88
N ASN A 23 -16.35 -28.32 33.75
CA ASN A 23 -17.77 -27.98 33.66
C ASN A 23 -18.66 -29.22 33.48
N ASP A 24 -19.96 -29.07 33.72
CA ASP A 24 -20.87 -30.19 33.89
C ASP A 24 -21.06 -31.01 32.61
N GLU A 25 -21.39 -30.37 31.48
CA GLU A 25 -21.75 -31.04 30.23
C GLU A 25 -20.59 -31.07 29.23
N ARG A 26 -20.27 -32.24 28.68
CA ARG A 26 -19.35 -32.35 27.54
C ARG A 26 -20.04 -31.87 26.27
N LEU A 27 -19.66 -30.69 25.78
CA LEU A 27 -20.19 -30.13 24.55
C LEU A 27 -19.45 -30.67 23.32
N LYS A 28 -20.12 -30.66 22.17
CA LYS A 28 -19.55 -31.06 20.89
C LYS A 28 -19.64 -29.90 19.90
N VAL A 29 -18.60 -29.72 19.09
CA VAL A 29 -18.64 -28.87 17.88
C VAL A 29 -19.80 -29.30 16.98
N THR A 30 -20.65 -28.33 16.65
CA THR A 30 -21.85 -28.51 15.84
C THR A 30 -21.69 -27.95 14.42
N ASP A 31 -20.62 -27.18 14.14
CA ASP A 31 -20.28 -26.76 12.78
C ASP A 31 -20.18 -27.97 11.84
N SER A 32 -21.01 -27.99 10.79
CA SER A 32 -21.12 -29.13 9.86
C SER A 32 -19.81 -29.46 9.13
N LEU A 33 -18.90 -28.48 9.02
CA LEU A 33 -17.59 -28.63 8.39
C LEU A 33 -16.47 -28.93 9.41
N GLN A 34 -16.82 -29.06 10.70
CA GLN A 34 -15.92 -29.35 11.81
C GLN A 34 -14.72 -28.38 11.88
N ARG A 35 -14.96 -27.10 11.58
CA ARG A 35 -13.92 -26.05 11.47
C ARG A 35 -13.42 -25.50 12.81
N VAL A 36 -13.89 -26.07 13.92
CA VAL A 36 -13.42 -25.73 15.27
C VAL A 36 -12.47 -26.83 15.74
N VAL A 37 -11.20 -26.49 15.90
CA VAL A 37 -10.13 -27.44 16.24
C VAL A 37 -9.42 -27.05 17.53
N ALA A 38 -8.86 -28.04 18.22
CA ALA A 38 -8.03 -27.86 19.39
C ALA A 38 -6.72 -28.66 19.24
N TYR A 39 -5.61 -28.12 19.73
CA TYR A 39 -4.33 -28.82 19.70
C TYR A 39 -4.21 -29.80 20.87
N ASP A 40 -3.88 -31.05 20.57
CA ASP A 40 -3.55 -32.08 21.56
C ASP A 40 -2.07 -32.06 21.92
N PRO A 41 -1.67 -31.55 23.10
CA PRO A 41 -0.27 -31.49 23.49
C PRO A 41 0.31 -32.87 23.83
N LYS A 42 -0.52 -33.87 24.15
CA LYS A 42 -0.08 -35.24 24.49
C LYS A 42 0.18 -36.04 23.21
N LYS A 43 -0.64 -35.87 22.18
CA LYS A 43 -0.52 -36.54 20.88
C LYS A 43 0.22 -35.73 19.81
N GLN A 44 0.41 -34.45 20.04
CA GLN A 44 1.02 -33.48 19.13
C GLN A 44 0.27 -33.28 17.79
N GLU A 45 -1.06 -33.40 17.82
CA GLU A 45 -1.93 -33.28 16.64
C GLU A 45 -3.07 -32.28 16.86
N TRP A 46 -3.67 -31.77 15.78
CA TRP A 46 -4.91 -31.00 15.84
C TRP A 46 -6.10 -31.93 15.73
N VAL A 47 -7.06 -31.79 16.64
CA VAL A 47 -8.30 -32.57 16.67
C VAL A 47 -9.50 -31.64 16.62
N THR A 48 -10.68 -32.14 16.24
CA THR A 48 -11.92 -31.37 16.44
C THR A 48 -12.09 -31.06 17.92
N ALA A 49 -12.43 -29.81 18.24
CA ALA A 49 -12.53 -29.31 19.61
C ALA A 49 -13.79 -29.82 20.35
N HIS A 50 -14.06 -31.13 20.35
CA HIS A 50 -15.08 -31.73 21.22
C HIS A 50 -14.58 -31.81 22.67
N ASP A 51 -15.51 -31.77 23.62
CA ASP A 51 -15.17 -32.06 25.01
C ASP A 51 -15.05 -33.58 25.27
N PRO A 52 -14.12 -34.01 26.15
CA PRO A 52 -13.17 -33.16 26.87
C PRO A 52 -12.10 -32.58 25.92
N GLN A 53 -11.79 -31.29 26.08
CA GLN A 53 -10.73 -30.65 25.33
C GLN A 53 -9.39 -31.31 25.61
N PRO A 54 -8.48 -31.36 24.64
CA PRO A 54 -7.13 -31.78 24.93
C PRO A 54 -6.42 -30.74 25.81
N VAL A 55 -6.00 -31.15 27.01
CA VAL A 55 -5.37 -30.30 28.03
C VAL A 55 -4.22 -31.01 28.72
N TYR A 56 -3.39 -30.26 29.46
CA TYR A 56 -2.24 -30.81 30.19
C TYR A 56 -2.59 -31.56 31.47
N ASP A 57 -3.74 -31.29 32.06
CA ASP A 57 -4.19 -31.98 33.27
C ASP A 57 -5.00 -33.25 32.96
N ASN A 58 -5.63 -33.82 33.99
CA ASN A 58 -6.44 -35.04 33.90
C ASN A 58 -7.94 -34.73 34.02
N SER A 59 -8.35 -33.47 33.84
CA SER A 59 -9.77 -33.10 33.86
C SER A 59 -10.49 -33.72 32.66
N ASP A 60 -11.72 -34.17 32.88
CA ASP A 60 -12.45 -35.02 31.92
C ASP A 60 -13.87 -34.51 31.62
N GLY A 61 -14.24 -33.34 32.10
CA GLY A 61 -15.55 -32.76 31.92
C GLY A 61 -15.75 -31.90 30.69
N GLY A 62 -16.68 -30.96 30.82
CA GLY A 62 -17.03 -30.00 29.80
C GLY A 62 -16.17 -28.74 29.86
N SER A 63 -16.16 -28.01 28.77
CA SER A 63 -15.58 -26.67 28.65
C SER A 63 -16.56 -25.71 27.97
N ILE A 64 -16.15 -24.45 27.78
CA ILE A 64 -16.94 -23.47 27.03
C ILE A 64 -16.49 -23.34 25.56
N TRP A 65 -15.35 -23.94 25.22
CA TRP A 65 -14.64 -23.71 23.96
C TRP A 65 -15.32 -24.29 22.72
N PRO A 66 -16.00 -25.47 22.75
CA PRO A 66 -16.78 -25.94 21.61
C PRO A 66 -17.87 -24.94 21.21
N ALA A 67 -18.63 -24.44 22.20
CA ALA A 67 -19.71 -23.49 21.97
C ALA A 67 -19.21 -22.12 21.52
N LEU A 68 -18.09 -21.64 22.08
CA LEU A 68 -17.45 -20.40 21.64
C LEU A 68 -16.96 -20.54 20.19
N GLY A 69 -16.27 -21.63 19.87
CA GLY A 69 -15.74 -21.89 18.54
C GLY A 69 -16.83 -21.96 17.47
N ASP A 70 -17.93 -22.67 17.74
CA ASP A 70 -19.09 -22.70 16.82
C ASP A 70 -19.65 -21.30 16.57
N ALA A 71 -19.73 -20.47 17.62
CA ALA A 71 -20.22 -19.11 17.50
C ALA A 71 -19.27 -18.21 16.72
N LEU A 72 -17.95 -18.33 16.94
CA LEU A 72 -16.92 -17.60 16.20
C LEU A 72 -16.88 -17.99 14.72
N VAL A 73 -16.98 -19.29 14.41
CA VAL A 73 -17.05 -19.79 13.02
C VAL A 73 -18.30 -19.24 12.33
N LYS A 74 -19.43 -19.17 13.03
CA LYS A 74 -20.66 -18.59 12.49
C LYS A 74 -20.53 -17.09 12.22
N GLU A 75 -19.86 -16.36 13.12
CA GLU A 75 -19.63 -14.91 13.02
C GLU A 75 -18.67 -14.57 11.89
N PHE A 76 -17.45 -15.12 11.92
CA PHE A 76 -16.34 -14.70 11.07
C PHE A 76 -16.18 -15.55 9.81
N ARG A 77 -16.90 -16.68 9.72
CA ARG A 77 -16.89 -17.59 8.57
C ARG A 77 -15.52 -18.17 8.21
N VAL A 78 -14.58 -18.17 9.14
CA VAL A 78 -13.24 -18.78 9.03
C VAL A 78 -13.08 -19.93 10.02
N PRO A 79 -12.11 -20.85 9.83
CA PRO A 79 -11.77 -21.85 10.84
C PRO A 79 -11.32 -21.22 12.17
N VAL A 80 -11.58 -21.88 13.28
CA VAL A 80 -11.22 -21.42 14.64
C VAL A 80 -10.40 -22.50 15.34
N ALA A 81 -9.29 -22.11 15.94
CA ALA A 81 -8.36 -23.01 16.61
C ALA A 81 -8.08 -22.58 18.05
N PHE A 82 -8.09 -23.54 18.97
CA PHE A 82 -7.72 -23.32 20.38
C PHE A 82 -6.49 -24.14 20.76
N VAL A 83 -5.55 -23.53 21.48
CA VAL A 83 -4.48 -24.25 22.18
C VAL A 83 -4.68 -24.05 23.68
N ASN A 84 -5.17 -25.08 24.37
CA ASN A 84 -5.59 -24.97 25.76
C ASN A 84 -4.49 -25.39 26.73
N ALA A 85 -3.90 -24.41 27.40
CA ALA A 85 -2.89 -24.59 28.44
C ALA A 85 -3.48 -24.66 29.86
N ALA A 86 -4.79 -24.43 30.05
CA ALA A 86 -5.41 -24.29 31.36
C ALA A 86 -5.25 -25.55 32.23
N VAL A 87 -5.14 -25.34 33.54
CA VAL A 87 -4.99 -26.40 34.53
C VAL A 87 -5.86 -26.11 35.75
N GLY A 88 -6.76 -27.04 36.08
CA GLY A 88 -7.72 -26.91 37.18
C GLY A 88 -7.06 -26.70 38.55
N ALA A 89 -7.77 -25.97 39.43
CA ALA A 89 -7.34 -25.68 40.81
C ALA A 89 -5.95 -25.02 40.92
N THR A 90 -5.64 -24.06 40.04
CA THR A 90 -4.36 -23.33 40.05
C THR A 90 -4.55 -21.84 40.33
N SER A 91 -3.75 -21.34 41.26
CA SER A 91 -3.59 -19.90 41.53
C SER A 91 -2.54 -19.27 40.62
N SER A 92 -2.57 -17.96 40.46
CA SER A 92 -1.60 -17.17 39.69
C SER A 92 -0.14 -17.41 40.13
N ASN A 93 0.10 -17.72 41.41
CA ASN A 93 1.44 -18.06 41.91
C ASN A 93 2.03 -19.32 41.25
N GLN A 94 1.20 -20.30 40.88
CA GLN A 94 1.66 -21.55 40.25
C GLN A 94 2.00 -21.37 38.76
N TRP A 95 1.57 -20.25 38.17
CA TRP A 95 1.82 -19.89 36.78
C TRP A 95 3.09 -19.06 36.60
N LEU A 96 3.75 -18.66 37.70
CA LEU A 96 4.97 -17.86 37.66
C LEU A 96 6.09 -18.53 36.83
N PRO A 97 7.05 -17.73 36.30
CA PRO A 97 8.16 -18.23 35.50
C PRO A 97 8.96 -19.36 36.17
N ASP A 98 9.64 -20.15 35.34
CA ASP A 98 10.41 -21.35 35.72
C ASP A 98 9.56 -22.53 36.27
N GLY A 99 8.26 -22.32 36.44
CA GLY A 99 7.29 -23.34 36.81
C GLY A 99 6.83 -24.21 35.62
N LYS A 100 6.29 -25.39 35.94
CA LYS A 100 5.73 -26.32 34.95
C LYS A 100 4.61 -25.70 34.11
N LEU A 101 3.70 -24.96 34.74
CA LEU A 101 2.56 -24.34 34.04
C LEU A 101 3.01 -23.24 33.08
N HIS A 102 3.98 -22.43 33.48
CA HIS A 102 4.57 -21.40 32.62
C HIS A 102 5.28 -22.01 31.40
N THR A 103 6.03 -23.09 31.61
CA THR A 103 6.68 -23.84 30.52
C THR A 103 5.64 -24.38 29.53
N GLN A 104 4.51 -24.91 30.03
CA GLN A 104 3.40 -25.39 29.20
C GLN A 104 2.71 -24.26 28.42
N LEU A 105 2.55 -23.08 29.04
CA LEU A 105 2.02 -21.89 28.37
C LEU A 105 2.91 -21.45 27.21
N ILE A 106 4.22 -21.36 27.45
CA ILE A 106 5.20 -21.00 26.42
C ILE A 106 5.10 -21.99 25.24
N ALA A 107 5.14 -23.30 25.52
CA ALA A 107 5.02 -24.34 24.50
C ALA A 107 3.71 -24.26 23.73
N SER A 108 2.60 -23.92 24.40
CA SER A 108 1.28 -23.75 23.79
C SER A 108 1.26 -22.58 22.81
N GLY A 109 1.75 -21.41 23.21
CA GLY A 109 1.82 -20.26 22.31
C GLY A 109 2.80 -20.47 21.14
N ALA A 110 3.94 -21.12 21.38
CA ALA A 110 4.88 -21.48 20.32
C ALA A 110 4.24 -22.43 19.30
N LYS A 111 3.41 -23.38 19.76
CA LYS A 111 2.67 -24.28 18.87
C LYS A 111 1.55 -23.58 18.10
N ALA A 112 0.86 -22.65 18.75
CA ALA A 112 -0.20 -21.86 18.12
C ALA A 112 0.34 -21.02 16.95
N GLY A 113 1.63 -20.65 16.97
CA GLY A 113 2.23 -19.75 15.98
C GLY A 113 1.76 -18.32 16.24
N ARG A 114 1.27 -17.63 15.20
CA ARG A 114 0.63 -16.31 15.39
C ARG A 114 -0.83 -16.52 15.78
N PHE A 115 -1.23 -15.94 16.91
CA PHE A 115 -2.57 -16.06 17.48
C PHE A 115 -3.10 -14.70 17.93
N ARG A 116 -4.43 -14.56 18.03
CA ARG A 116 -5.09 -13.28 18.29
C ARG A 116 -4.91 -12.78 19.71
N ALA A 117 -5.16 -13.66 20.67
CA ALA A 117 -5.17 -13.30 22.07
C ALA A 117 -4.93 -14.51 22.96
N VAL A 118 -4.51 -14.23 24.19
CA VAL A 118 -4.61 -15.18 25.31
C VAL A 118 -5.96 -14.97 25.98
N LEU A 119 -6.79 -16.02 26.02
CA LEU A 119 -8.06 -16.05 26.76
C LEU A 119 -7.77 -16.51 28.19
N TRP A 120 -7.66 -15.56 29.12
CA TRP A 120 -7.31 -15.82 30.51
C TRP A 120 -8.57 -15.93 31.38
N GLN A 121 -8.91 -17.15 31.78
CA GLN A 121 -10.08 -17.45 32.63
C GLN A 121 -9.65 -18.08 33.96
N GLN A 122 -9.43 -17.20 34.94
CA GLN A 122 -8.79 -17.55 36.21
C GLN A 122 -9.21 -16.57 37.32
N GLY A 123 -9.21 -17.03 38.58
CA GLY A 123 -9.30 -16.14 39.74
C GLY A 123 -9.74 -16.84 41.03
N GLU A 124 -10.58 -17.87 40.94
CA GLU A 124 -11.13 -18.57 42.12
C GLU A 124 -10.06 -19.14 43.08
N SER A 125 -8.98 -19.74 42.55
CA SER A 125 -7.92 -20.27 43.43
C SER A 125 -7.07 -19.18 44.08
N ASP A 126 -7.00 -17.97 43.51
CA ASP A 126 -6.37 -16.83 44.16
C ASP A 126 -7.24 -16.23 45.28
N VAL A 127 -8.56 -16.36 45.16
CA VAL A 127 -9.49 -16.05 46.25
C VAL A 127 -9.21 -16.97 47.44
N ILE A 128 -9.13 -18.29 47.20
CA ILE A 128 -8.84 -19.31 48.22
C ILE A 128 -7.43 -19.15 48.80
N ALA A 129 -6.43 -18.83 47.96
CA ALA A 129 -5.04 -18.63 48.38
C ALA A 129 -4.81 -17.30 49.11
N HIS A 130 -5.85 -16.48 49.28
CA HIS A 130 -5.76 -15.14 49.86
C HIS A 130 -4.75 -14.22 49.15
N THR A 131 -4.58 -14.38 47.83
CA THR A 131 -3.69 -13.52 47.04
C THR A 131 -4.16 -12.05 47.16
N SER A 132 -3.22 -11.14 47.41
CA SER A 132 -3.51 -9.71 47.47
C SER A 132 -3.69 -9.13 46.06
N THR A 133 -4.38 -8.00 45.94
CA THR A 133 -4.57 -7.29 44.66
C THR A 133 -3.24 -7.01 43.98
N ASP A 134 -2.26 -6.48 44.70
CA ASP A 134 -0.95 -6.12 44.12
C ASP A 134 -0.14 -7.36 43.74
N GLN A 135 -0.22 -8.44 44.52
CA GLN A 135 0.46 -9.68 44.18
C GLN A 135 -0.14 -10.32 42.93
N TYR A 136 -1.47 -10.31 42.76
CA TYR A 136 -2.11 -10.82 41.56
C TYR A 136 -1.68 -10.02 40.32
N ILE A 137 -1.70 -8.68 40.39
CA ILE A 137 -1.21 -7.80 39.31
C ILE A 137 0.22 -8.17 38.94
N LYS A 138 1.10 -8.26 39.94
CA LYS A 138 2.51 -8.60 39.75
C LYS A 138 2.66 -9.97 39.06
N ASN A 139 1.90 -10.97 39.52
CA ASN A 139 1.94 -12.31 38.95
C ASN A 139 1.56 -12.30 37.47
N ILE A 140 0.40 -11.73 37.12
CA ILE A 140 -0.07 -11.71 35.72
C ILE A 140 0.92 -10.99 34.79
N GLN A 141 1.50 -9.87 35.23
CA GLN A 141 2.54 -9.18 34.46
C GLN A 141 3.79 -10.07 34.29
N MET A 142 4.31 -10.67 35.36
CA MET A 142 5.49 -11.55 35.27
C MET A 142 5.26 -12.77 34.38
N ILE A 143 4.07 -13.37 34.43
CA ILE A 143 3.69 -14.53 33.60
C ILE A 143 3.75 -14.13 32.12
N ARG A 144 3.07 -13.03 31.76
CA ARG A 144 3.01 -12.52 30.39
C ARG A 144 4.39 -12.10 29.89
N ASP A 145 5.05 -11.19 30.60
CA ASP A 145 6.31 -10.57 30.17
C ASP A 145 7.41 -11.62 29.99
N SER A 146 7.35 -12.73 30.74
CA SER A 146 8.31 -13.84 30.59
C SER A 146 7.94 -14.83 29.48
N ALA A 147 6.70 -14.84 28.99
CA ALA A 147 6.26 -15.75 27.93
C ALA A 147 6.44 -15.13 26.52
N GLU A 148 6.16 -13.84 26.36
CA GLU A 148 6.18 -13.13 25.07
C GLU A 148 7.50 -13.26 24.29
N PRO A 149 8.70 -13.17 24.92
CA PRO A 149 9.96 -13.33 24.19
C PRO A 149 10.10 -14.68 23.47
N PHE A 150 9.47 -15.73 24.00
CA PHE A 150 9.51 -17.07 23.39
C PHE A 150 8.52 -17.22 22.22
N TRP A 151 7.54 -16.33 22.10
CA TRP A 151 6.59 -16.31 20.98
C TRP A 151 7.02 -15.38 19.85
N GLY A 152 7.89 -14.41 20.14
CA GLY A 152 8.39 -13.45 19.14
C GLY A 152 7.40 -12.34 18.78
N PHE A 153 6.30 -12.20 19.54
CA PHE A 153 5.34 -11.10 19.44
C PHE A 153 4.56 -10.96 20.75
N ASN A 154 3.84 -9.84 20.92
CA ASN A 154 3.12 -9.49 22.15
C ASN A 154 1.59 -9.55 21.90
N PRO A 155 0.93 -10.72 22.08
CA PRO A 155 -0.52 -10.82 21.97
C PRO A 155 -1.22 -10.07 23.11
N GLU A 156 -2.43 -9.59 22.88
CA GLU A 156 -3.28 -9.05 23.95
C GLU A 156 -3.81 -10.18 24.86
N TRP A 157 -3.91 -9.89 26.15
CA TRP A 157 -4.43 -10.82 27.16
C TRP A 157 -5.82 -10.38 27.59
N LEU A 158 -6.83 -11.18 27.25
CA LEU A 158 -8.23 -10.94 27.62
C LEU A 158 -8.49 -11.54 29.01
N LEU A 159 -8.63 -10.68 30.01
CA LEU A 159 -8.72 -11.09 31.42
C LEU A 159 -10.19 -11.20 31.86
N ALA A 160 -10.72 -12.43 31.97
CA ALA A 160 -12.07 -12.64 32.48
C ALA A 160 -12.14 -12.42 34.00
N LYS A 161 -13.23 -11.81 34.48
CA LYS A 161 -13.56 -11.85 35.91
C LYS A 161 -14.25 -13.18 36.20
N SER A 162 -13.42 -14.13 36.64
CA SER A 162 -13.80 -15.49 37.00
C SER A 162 -13.32 -15.73 38.42
N THR A 163 -14.01 -15.17 39.41
CA THR A 163 -13.63 -15.22 40.82
C THR A 163 -14.67 -15.89 41.70
N HIS A 164 -15.80 -16.33 41.15
CA HIS A 164 -16.91 -16.87 41.92
C HIS A 164 -17.01 -18.42 41.86
N HIS A 165 -17.01 -19.08 43.02
CA HIS A 165 -17.23 -20.52 43.15
C HIS A 165 -18.23 -20.87 44.29
N PRO A 166 -19.55 -20.85 44.02
CA PRO A 166 -20.59 -20.76 45.05
C PRO A 166 -20.68 -21.96 46.02
N THR A 167 -20.14 -23.12 45.63
CA THR A 167 -20.17 -24.34 46.44
C THR A 167 -18.86 -24.61 47.20
N VAL A 168 -17.83 -23.78 47.02
CA VAL A 168 -16.51 -23.95 47.64
C VAL A 168 -16.26 -22.87 48.69
N TYR A 169 -16.64 -21.63 48.38
CA TYR A 169 -16.61 -20.52 49.33
C TYR A 169 -17.73 -19.53 49.03
N ASN A 170 -17.95 -18.63 49.99
CA ASN A 170 -18.77 -17.44 49.82
C ASN A 170 -18.04 -16.28 50.53
N ASP A 171 -17.18 -15.58 49.78
CA ASP A 171 -16.36 -14.47 50.31
C ASP A 171 -16.30 -13.32 49.29
N PRO A 172 -17.36 -12.50 49.20
CA PRO A 172 -17.42 -11.39 48.25
C PRO A 172 -16.30 -10.36 48.43
N ALA A 173 -15.77 -10.22 49.66
CA ALA A 173 -14.67 -9.31 49.94
C ALA A 173 -13.35 -9.83 49.34
N ALA A 174 -13.13 -11.15 49.39
CA ALA A 174 -11.98 -11.78 48.74
C ALA A 174 -12.09 -11.82 47.22
N GLU A 175 -13.28 -12.08 46.67
CA GLU A 175 -13.56 -11.96 45.24
C GLU A 175 -13.22 -10.54 44.73
N LEU A 176 -13.64 -9.50 45.46
CA LEU A 176 -13.38 -8.10 45.12
C LEU A 176 -11.88 -7.77 45.01
N ARG A 177 -11.01 -8.42 45.79
CA ARG A 177 -9.55 -8.19 45.70
C ARG A 177 -8.99 -8.56 44.33
N ILE A 178 -9.41 -9.70 43.79
CA ILE A 178 -8.95 -10.20 42.48
C ILE A 178 -9.64 -9.44 41.35
N ARG A 179 -10.93 -9.14 41.49
CA ARG A 179 -11.67 -8.31 40.51
C ARG A 179 -11.05 -6.92 40.35
N THR A 180 -10.67 -6.29 41.47
CA THR A 180 -9.95 -5.00 41.47
C THR A 180 -8.58 -5.10 40.79
N ALA A 181 -7.89 -6.24 40.96
CA ALA A 181 -6.61 -6.48 40.29
C ALA A 181 -6.78 -6.52 38.76
N ILE A 182 -7.81 -7.23 38.28
CA ILE A 182 -8.17 -7.29 36.86
C ILE A 182 -8.52 -5.90 36.33
N ASP A 183 -9.36 -5.13 37.04
CA ASP A 183 -9.73 -3.77 36.64
C ASP A 183 -8.51 -2.83 36.52
N ARG A 184 -7.47 -3.04 37.33
CA ARG A 184 -6.20 -2.29 37.23
C ARG A 184 -5.29 -2.79 36.11
N LEU A 185 -5.31 -4.10 35.81
CA LEU A 185 -4.50 -4.69 34.74
C LEU A 185 -5.00 -4.23 33.37
N ILE A 186 -6.31 -4.19 33.13
CA ILE A 186 -6.89 -3.79 31.83
C ILE A 186 -6.68 -2.31 31.47
N GLN A 187 -6.13 -1.52 32.39
CA GLN A 187 -5.69 -0.14 32.12
C GLN A 187 -4.22 -0.07 31.67
N LYS A 188 -3.53 -1.22 31.61
CA LYS A 188 -2.12 -1.33 31.20
C LYS A 188 -2.06 -1.93 29.79
N ARG A 189 -1.08 -1.49 29.00
CA ARG A 189 -0.81 -2.01 27.65
C ARG A 189 -0.63 -3.52 27.64
N GLY A 190 -1.21 -4.21 26.66
CA GLY A 190 -1.13 -5.67 26.49
C GLY A 190 -2.18 -6.44 27.30
N PHE A 191 -3.10 -5.75 27.96
CA PHE A 191 -4.24 -6.34 28.67
C PHE A 191 -5.52 -5.65 28.26
N SER A 192 -6.55 -6.45 28.03
CA SER A 192 -7.90 -5.99 27.71
C SER A 192 -8.94 -6.73 28.53
N ALA A 193 -10.12 -6.14 28.65
CA ALA A 193 -11.21 -6.73 29.43
C ALA A 193 -11.69 -8.04 28.80
N GLY A 194 -11.66 -9.12 29.58
CA GLY A 194 -12.42 -10.33 29.32
C GLY A 194 -13.86 -10.22 29.83
N PRO A 195 -14.69 -11.27 29.64
CA PRO A 195 -16.06 -11.28 30.16
C PRO A 195 -16.10 -11.34 31.70
N ASP A 196 -17.14 -10.73 32.28
CA ASP A 196 -17.43 -10.86 33.72
C ASP A 196 -18.31 -12.09 33.99
N THR A 197 -17.70 -13.26 34.00
CA THR A 197 -18.41 -14.53 34.14
C THR A 197 -19.02 -14.74 35.54
N ASP A 198 -18.62 -13.98 36.55
CA ASP A 198 -19.19 -14.04 37.90
C ASP A 198 -20.66 -13.59 37.93
N THR A 199 -21.09 -12.82 36.93
CA THR A 199 -22.50 -12.41 36.75
C THR A 199 -23.43 -13.59 36.44
N LEU A 200 -22.88 -14.71 35.98
CA LEU A 200 -23.64 -15.93 35.72
C LEU A 200 -23.93 -16.66 37.03
N GLN A 201 -25.05 -16.35 37.69
CA GLN A 201 -25.42 -16.98 38.97
C GLN A 201 -26.55 -18.03 38.81
N ALA A 202 -27.00 -18.61 39.93
CA ALA A 202 -28.12 -19.54 39.99
C ALA A 202 -28.00 -20.72 39.01
N GLU A 203 -28.96 -20.89 38.10
CA GLU A 203 -29.02 -21.99 37.12
C GLU A 203 -27.77 -22.12 36.23
N ASN A 204 -26.93 -21.09 36.14
CA ASN A 204 -25.67 -21.10 35.41
C ASN A 204 -24.52 -21.80 36.14
N ARG A 205 -24.69 -22.10 37.44
CA ARG A 205 -23.69 -22.77 38.27
C ARG A 205 -24.22 -24.13 38.69
N GLY A 206 -23.35 -25.12 38.63
CA GLY A 206 -23.62 -26.48 39.07
C GLY A 206 -23.78 -26.54 40.59
N ASP A 207 -24.68 -27.40 41.06
CA ASP A 207 -24.93 -27.64 42.48
C ASP A 207 -23.97 -28.70 43.06
N MET A 208 -24.15 -29.05 44.34
CA MET A 208 -23.34 -30.07 45.02
C MET A 208 -23.45 -31.48 44.44
N LYS A 209 -24.41 -31.76 43.56
CA LYS A 209 -24.59 -33.04 42.87
C LYS A 209 -23.96 -33.07 41.47
N SER A 210 -23.43 -31.93 41.02
CA SER A 210 -22.78 -31.75 39.73
C SER A 210 -21.25 -31.68 39.87
N ARG A 211 -20.52 -31.27 38.82
CA ARG A 211 -19.09 -30.95 38.93
C ARG A 211 -18.83 -29.62 39.65
N ARG A 212 -19.89 -28.90 40.05
CA ARG A 212 -19.86 -27.67 40.86
C ARG A 212 -19.31 -26.43 40.15
N HIS A 213 -19.15 -26.49 38.82
CA HIS A 213 -18.64 -25.40 37.98
C HIS A 213 -19.77 -24.80 37.13
N PHE A 214 -19.58 -24.50 35.84
CA PHE A 214 -20.71 -24.07 35.01
C PHE A 214 -21.62 -25.27 34.73
N SER A 215 -22.92 -25.05 34.87
CA SER A 215 -23.94 -25.95 34.34
C SER A 215 -23.94 -25.89 32.80
N SER A 216 -24.67 -26.80 32.14
CA SER A 216 -24.86 -26.76 30.67
C SER A 216 -25.27 -25.38 30.14
N ILE A 217 -26.24 -24.73 30.80
CA ILE A 217 -26.72 -23.40 30.38
C ILE A 217 -25.68 -22.32 30.69
N GLY A 218 -24.96 -22.46 31.81
CA GLY A 218 -23.85 -21.58 32.18
C GLY A 218 -22.71 -21.63 31.17
N GLN A 219 -22.33 -22.82 30.68
CA GLN A 219 -21.29 -23.00 29.68
C GLN A 219 -21.62 -22.25 28.38
N LYS A 220 -22.85 -22.41 27.89
CA LYS A 220 -23.32 -21.75 26.65
C LYS A 220 -23.40 -20.23 26.81
N ARG A 221 -23.86 -19.73 27.96
CA ARG A 221 -23.91 -18.29 28.23
C ARG A 221 -22.52 -17.69 28.42
N ALA A 222 -21.61 -18.38 29.11
CA ALA A 222 -20.21 -17.95 29.22
C ALA A 222 -19.53 -17.90 27.84
N ALA A 223 -19.77 -18.88 26.97
CA ALA A 223 -19.30 -18.85 25.59
C ALA A 223 -19.84 -17.63 24.81
N ALA A 224 -21.13 -17.28 24.98
CA ALA A 224 -21.70 -16.09 24.35
C ALA A 224 -21.11 -14.76 24.88
N MET A 225 -20.77 -14.71 26.16
CA MET A 225 -20.06 -13.55 26.73
C MET A 225 -18.65 -13.42 26.13
N TRP A 226 -17.92 -14.54 26.04
CA TRP A 226 -16.61 -14.57 25.37
C TRP A 226 -16.68 -14.19 23.89
N LEU A 227 -17.71 -14.62 23.16
CA LEU A 227 -17.93 -14.21 21.77
C LEU A 227 -18.02 -12.69 21.66
N THR A 228 -18.81 -12.06 22.53
CA THR A 228 -18.98 -10.60 22.53
C THR A 228 -17.65 -9.90 22.81
N THR A 229 -16.90 -10.38 23.80
CA THR A 229 -15.56 -9.86 24.11
C THR A 229 -14.60 -10.00 22.93
N VAL A 230 -14.51 -11.19 22.33
CA VAL A 230 -13.59 -11.45 21.21
C VAL A 230 -13.98 -10.60 20.00
N ARG A 231 -15.27 -10.49 19.69
CA ARG A 231 -15.77 -9.61 18.61
C ARG A 231 -15.32 -8.16 18.83
N ASN A 232 -15.63 -7.60 20.00
CA ASN A 232 -15.28 -6.21 20.31
C ASN A 232 -13.76 -5.99 20.29
N HIS A 233 -12.98 -6.97 20.76
CA HIS A 233 -11.52 -6.90 20.72
C HIS A 233 -11.02 -6.82 19.27
N LEU A 234 -11.46 -7.74 18.41
CA LEU A 234 -11.07 -7.78 17.01
C LEU A 234 -11.48 -6.50 16.25
N GLU A 235 -12.69 -5.99 16.51
CA GLU A 235 -13.17 -4.71 15.96
C GLU A 235 -12.34 -3.52 16.46
N SER A 236 -12.01 -3.47 17.75
CA SER A 236 -11.21 -2.37 18.34
C SER A 236 -9.77 -2.34 17.84
N THR A 237 -9.16 -3.50 17.59
CA THR A 237 -7.81 -3.59 17.02
C THR A 237 -7.76 -3.14 15.56
N ALA A 238 -8.86 -3.28 14.81
CA ALA A 238 -8.99 -2.70 13.48
C ALA A 238 -9.15 -1.18 13.55
N ALA A 239 -9.86 -0.66 14.56
CA ALA A 239 -10.12 0.76 14.73
C ALA A 239 -8.99 1.58 15.40
N SER A 240 -8.01 0.95 16.08
CA SER A 240 -7.08 1.65 16.98
C SER A 240 -5.66 1.94 16.48
N SER A 241 -5.25 1.52 15.28
CA SER A 241 -4.01 2.02 14.67
C SER A 241 -4.35 3.03 13.59
N GLY A 242 -4.64 4.28 14.00
CA GLY A 242 -4.78 5.37 13.03
C GLY A 242 -3.56 5.41 12.11
N ILE A 243 -3.79 5.73 10.83
CA ILE A 243 -2.75 5.71 9.79
C ILE A 243 -1.42 6.31 10.26
N GLN A 244 -0.34 5.61 9.96
CA GLN A 244 1.01 6.08 10.13
C GLN A 244 1.61 6.39 8.77
N VAL A 245 2.36 7.48 8.69
CA VAL A 245 2.98 7.92 7.44
C VAL A 245 4.43 8.28 7.71
N GLY A 246 5.29 7.90 6.78
CA GLY A 246 6.68 8.31 6.75
C GLY A 246 7.03 8.87 5.37
N VAL A 247 7.91 9.87 5.34
CA VAL A 247 8.36 10.54 4.11
C VAL A 247 9.87 10.66 4.10
N ALA A 248 10.49 10.60 2.93
CA ALA A 248 11.91 10.84 2.73
C ALA A 248 12.21 11.32 1.32
N GLU A 249 13.36 11.99 1.14
CA GLU A 249 13.89 12.37 -0.17
C GLU A 249 15.38 12.05 -0.27
N VAL A 250 15.82 11.59 -1.44
CA VAL A 250 17.20 11.19 -1.72
C VAL A 250 17.65 11.81 -3.05
N ASP A 251 18.88 12.34 -3.11
CA ASP A 251 19.48 12.83 -4.35
C ASP A 251 19.78 11.70 -5.33
N ILE A 252 19.29 11.84 -6.56
CA ILE A 252 19.54 10.94 -7.69
C ILE A 252 20.21 11.67 -8.86
N THR A 253 20.77 12.86 -8.63
CA THR A 253 21.38 13.70 -9.67
C THR A 253 22.54 12.95 -10.36
N PRO A 254 22.54 12.83 -11.71
CA PRO A 254 23.63 12.22 -12.45
C PRO A 254 24.90 13.08 -12.48
N PRO A 255 26.07 12.48 -12.71
CA PRO A 255 27.29 13.25 -12.94
C PRO A 255 27.24 14.00 -14.28
N VAL A 256 28.08 15.04 -14.40
CA VAL A 256 28.37 15.70 -15.69
C VAL A 256 28.87 14.65 -16.69
N GLY A 257 28.46 14.78 -17.95
CA GLY A 257 28.78 13.85 -19.02
C GLY A 257 27.84 12.65 -19.16
N PHE A 258 26.85 12.48 -18.27
CA PHE A 258 25.82 11.45 -18.47
C PHE A 258 24.78 11.92 -19.51
N PRO A 259 24.23 11.02 -20.37
CA PRO A 259 23.21 11.37 -21.35
C PRO A 259 21.91 11.91 -20.76
N MET A 260 21.29 12.88 -21.44
CA MET A 260 20.05 13.52 -21.05
C MET A 260 18.89 13.11 -21.97
N ALA A 261 17.74 12.81 -21.37
CA ALA A 261 16.55 12.32 -22.06
C ALA A 261 15.76 13.43 -22.77
N GLY A 262 14.70 13.07 -23.51
CA GLY A 262 13.71 14.01 -24.06
C GLY A 262 13.88 14.38 -25.54
N TYR A 263 15.01 14.09 -26.18
CA TYR A 263 15.25 14.42 -27.59
C TYR A 263 15.86 13.25 -28.37
N TYR A 264 15.57 13.18 -29.68
CA TYR A 264 16.07 12.15 -30.62
C TYR A 264 17.55 12.31 -31.02
N HIS A 265 18.37 12.88 -30.15
CA HIS A 265 19.82 12.98 -30.31
C HIS A 265 20.49 13.00 -28.95
N GLU A 266 21.72 12.50 -28.86
CA GLU A 266 22.46 12.48 -27.60
C GLU A 266 22.80 13.91 -27.16
N ARG A 267 22.50 14.20 -25.89
CA ARG A 267 22.90 15.42 -25.19
C ARG A 267 23.61 15.00 -23.91
N LEU A 268 24.85 15.41 -23.74
CA LEU A 268 25.62 15.12 -22.53
C LEU A 268 25.48 16.29 -21.57
N ALA A 269 25.21 16.02 -20.29
CA ALA A 269 25.04 17.08 -19.32
C ALA A 269 26.35 17.83 -19.04
N GLU A 270 26.26 19.15 -18.91
CA GLU A 270 27.34 20.10 -18.63
C GLU A 270 27.31 20.65 -17.19
N GLY A 271 26.26 20.33 -16.42
CA GLY A 271 26.12 20.78 -15.03
C GLY A 271 24.72 20.60 -14.47
N THR A 272 24.45 21.27 -13.34
CA THR A 272 23.17 21.20 -12.60
C THR A 272 22.67 22.62 -12.34
N ILE A 273 21.39 22.88 -12.62
CA ILE A 273 20.68 24.10 -12.18
C ILE A 273 20.12 23.83 -10.78
N ASP A 274 19.41 22.72 -10.63
CA ASP A 274 18.81 22.25 -9.40
C ASP A 274 18.82 20.71 -9.35
N PRO A 275 18.91 20.09 -8.16
CA PRO A 275 19.14 18.66 -8.02
C PRO A 275 17.90 17.83 -8.38
N LEU A 276 18.13 16.62 -8.89
CA LEU A 276 17.10 15.61 -9.14
C LEU A 276 16.97 14.69 -7.93
N LYS A 277 15.75 14.40 -7.49
CA LYS A 277 15.46 13.62 -6.28
C LYS A 277 14.53 12.43 -6.53
N ALA A 278 14.64 11.41 -5.69
CA ALA A 278 13.61 10.41 -5.45
C ALA A 278 12.91 10.75 -4.13
N LYS A 279 11.60 10.93 -4.14
CA LYS A 279 10.81 11.36 -2.98
C LYS A 279 9.75 10.33 -2.68
N ALA A 280 9.84 9.69 -1.51
CA ALA A 280 8.99 8.57 -1.13
C ALA A 280 8.03 8.96 -0.01
N VAL A 281 6.83 8.39 -0.08
CA VAL A 281 5.86 8.33 1.02
C VAL A 281 5.46 6.88 1.26
N VAL A 282 5.45 6.49 2.52
CA VAL A 282 5.02 5.17 3.01
C VAL A 282 3.79 5.38 3.88
N PHE A 283 2.67 4.77 3.51
CA PHE A 283 1.47 4.69 4.32
C PHE A 283 1.41 3.32 5.01
N ARG A 284 1.08 3.28 6.30
CA ARG A 284 0.85 2.05 7.06
C ARG A 284 -0.42 2.14 7.90
N GLU A 285 -1.21 1.08 7.87
CA GLU A 285 -2.33 0.86 8.78
C GLU A 285 -2.46 -0.64 9.04
N GLY A 286 -2.43 -1.05 10.30
CA GLY A 286 -2.39 -2.46 10.67
C GLY A 286 -1.24 -3.20 9.98
N ASP A 287 -1.57 -4.30 9.31
CA ASP A 287 -0.62 -5.10 8.51
C ASP A 287 -0.48 -4.60 7.05
N THR A 288 -1.25 -3.59 6.63
CA THR A 288 -1.22 -3.04 5.28
C THR A 288 -0.21 -1.91 5.17
N ALA A 289 0.61 -1.94 4.11
CA ALA A 289 1.54 -0.88 3.76
C ALA A 289 1.47 -0.58 2.26
N ALA A 290 1.54 0.70 1.90
CA ALA A 290 1.56 1.19 0.51
C ALA A 290 2.65 2.25 0.33
N VAL A 291 3.31 2.25 -0.83
CA VAL A 291 4.43 3.14 -1.13
C VAL A 291 4.22 3.82 -2.47
N LEU A 292 4.34 5.14 -2.48
CA LEU A 292 4.52 5.94 -3.68
C LEU A 292 5.89 6.61 -3.61
N VAL A 293 6.74 6.36 -4.59
CA VAL A 293 7.97 7.14 -4.80
C VAL A 293 7.89 7.86 -6.14
N VAL A 294 8.13 9.16 -6.14
CA VAL A 294 8.20 9.95 -7.37
C VAL A 294 9.64 10.40 -7.58
N CYS A 295 10.17 10.11 -8.75
CA CYS A 295 11.55 10.41 -9.13
C CYS A 295 11.60 11.52 -10.17
N ASP A 296 12.55 12.44 -10.03
CA ASP A 296 12.84 13.46 -11.03
C ASP A 296 13.54 12.85 -12.26
N LEU A 297 12.77 12.10 -13.04
CA LEU A 297 13.15 11.34 -14.23
C LEU A 297 12.16 11.63 -15.36
N ILE A 298 12.53 11.27 -16.60
CA ILE A 298 11.61 11.38 -17.74
C ILE A 298 10.46 10.36 -17.69
N GLY A 299 10.68 9.21 -17.08
CA GLY A 299 9.74 8.09 -17.06
C GLY A 299 10.35 6.91 -16.34
N ILE A 300 9.51 5.97 -15.90
CA ILE A 300 9.95 4.76 -15.21
C ILE A 300 9.89 3.57 -16.16
N ALA A 301 11.06 3.09 -16.58
CA ALA A 301 11.18 1.85 -17.33
C ALA A 301 10.76 0.66 -16.47
N THR A 302 10.12 -0.32 -17.10
CA THR A 302 9.62 -1.54 -16.45
C THR A 302 10.75 -2.29 -15.73
N ASP A 303 11.95 -2.31 -16.33
CA ASP A 303 13.14 -2.92 -15.74
C ASP A 303 13.60 -2.20 -14.46
N LEU A 304 13.56 -0.85 -14.44
CA LEU A 304 13.90 -0.06 -13.26
C LEU A 304 12.88 -0.30 -12.15
N SER A 305 11.58 -0.27 -12.50
CA SER A 305 10.50 -0.53 -11.54
C SER A 305 10.65 -1.90 -10.89
N LYS A 306 10.85 -2.96 -11.68
CA LYS A 306 11.02 -4.33 -11.17
C LYS A 306 12.20 -4.44 -10.20
N GLU A 307 13.35 -3.87 -10.55
CA GLU A 307 14.54 -3.98 -9.69
C GLU A 307 14.39 -3.18 -8.39
N VAL A 308 13.87 -1.95 -8.45
CA VAL A 308 13.60 -1.14 -7.26
C VAL A 308 12.57 -1.82 -6.35
N ARG A 309 11.46 -2.32 -6.90
CA ARG A 309 10.40 -3.00 -6.11
C ARG A 309 10.91 -4.26 -5.45
N ARG A 310 11.72 -5.06 -6.16
CA ARG A 310 12.32 -6.28 -5.62
C ARG A 310 13.19 -5.96 -4.40
N ILE A 311 14.15 -5.06 -4.56
CA ILE A 311 15.08 -4.70 -3.47
C ILE A 311 14.32 -4.02 -2.33
N ALA A 312 13.45 -3.04 -2.61
CA ALA A 312 12.70 -2.33 -1.56
C ALA A 312 11.77 -3.28 -0.78
N SER A 313 11.14 -4.24 -1.46
CA SER A 313 10.30 -5.26 -0.81
C SER A 313 11.12 -6.17 0.12
N GLU A 314 12.27 -6.67 -0.35
CA GLU A 314 13.19 -7.48 0.45
C GLU A 314 13.66 -6.75 1.72
N LYS A 315 13.91 -5.44 1.63
CA LYS A 315 14.45 -4.66 2.74
C LYS A 315 13.40 -4.15 3.74
N THR A 316 12.18 -3.84 3.27
CA THR A 316 11.14 -3.22 4.11
C THR A 316 10.04 -4.18 4.55
N GLY A 317 9.96 -5.36 3.91
CA GLY A 317 8.86 -6.31 4.07
C GLY A 317 7.55 -5.86 3.43
N ILE A 318 7.52 -4.72 2.73
CA ILE A 318 6.33 -4.24 2.02
C ILE A 318 6.17 -5.06 0.73
N PRO A 319 4.99 -5.61 0.41
CA PRO A 319 4.78 -6.37 -0.82
C PRO A 319 5.11 -5.54 -2.07
N ALA A 320 5.79 -6.14 -3.05
CA ALA A 320 6.20 -5.45 -4.27
C ALA A 320 5.00 -4.86 -5.04
N GLU A 321 3.85 -5.53 -5.03
CA GLU A 321 2.57 -5.09 -5.58
C GLU A 321 2.00 -3.81 -4.96
N ASN A 322 2.48 -3.43 -3.77
CA ASN A 322 2.08 -2.23 -3.04
C ASN A 322 3.08 -1.07 -3.20
N ILE A 323 4.15 -1.26 -3.97
CA ILE A 323 5.19 -0.26 -4.22
C ILE A 323 5.03 0.27 -5.65
N VAL A 324 4.76 1.57 -5.77
CA VAL A 324 4.70 2.28 -7.06
C VAL A 324 5.87 3.24 -7.17
N ILE A 325 6.56 3.18 -8.31
CA ILE A 325 7.56 4.16 -8.71
C ILE A 325 6.98 4.96 -9.88
N ALA A 326 6.94 6.28 -9.73
CA ALA A 326 6.50 7.22 -10.76
C ALA A 326 7.61 8.21 -11.10
N ALA A 327 7.47 8.87 -12.24
CA ALA A 327 8.40 9.92 -12.68
C ALA A 327 7.69 11.27 -12.74
N THR A 328 8.42 12.36 -12.50
CA THR A 328 7.89 13.71 -12.72
C THR A 328 7.78 14.06 -14.19
N HIS A 329 8.48 13.35 -15.09
CA HIS A 329 8.58 13.63 -16.53
C HIS A 329 9.55 14.76 -16.92
N SER A 330 10.58 15.05 -16.12
CA SER A 330 11.56 16.09 -16.50
C SER A 330 12.34 15.72 -17.77
N HIS A 331 12.35 16.62 -18.76
CA HIS A 331 13.11 16.50 -20.01
C HIS A 331 14.58 16.94 -19.88
N THR A 332 14.99 17.39 -18.70
CA THR A 332 16.38 17.64 -18.31
C THR A 332 16.81 16.67 -17.22
N ALA A 333 16.42 15.41 -17.38
CA ALA A 333 16.75 14.27 -16.53
C ALA A 333 17.55 13.22 -17.33
N PRO A 334 18.17 12.19 -16.71
CA PRO A 334 19.05 11.25 -17.42
C PRO A 334 18.31 10.38 -18.44
N ASP A 335 18.92 10.18 -19.61
CA ASP A 335 18.57 9.06 -20.51
C ASP A 335 19.30 7.80 -20.04
N TYR A 336 18.67 7.07 -19.14
CA TYR A 336 19.29 5.94 -18.44
C TYR A 336 18.97 4.57 -19.05
N MET A 337 17.98 4.46 -19.95
CA MET A 337 17.35 3.17 -20.30
C MET A 337 18.34 2.21 -20.99
N LYS A 338 19.16 2.71 -21.91
CA LYS A 338 20.22 1.91 -22.55
C LYS A 338 21.26 1.42 -21.54
N GLU A 339 21.73 2.30 -20.67
CA GLU A 339 22.74 1.96 -19.66
C GLU A 339 22.19 0.99 -18.60
N LEU A 340 20.90 1.10 -18.27
CA LEU A 340 20.21 0.13 -17.41
C LEU A 340 20.12 -1.24 -18.10
N TYR A 341 19.76 -1.27 -19.38
CA TYR A 341 19.68 -2.51 -20.16
C TYR A 341 21.04 -3.25 -20.21
N LEU A 342 22.13 -2.51 -20.43
CA LEU A 342 23.50 -3.03 -20.38
C LEU A 342 23.88 -3.53 -18.98
N TYR A 343 23.59 -2.73 -17.95
CA TYR A 343 23.86 -3.07 -16.54
C TYR A 343 23.21 -4.39 -16.11
N LEU A 344 21.89 -4.53 -16.36
CA LEU A 344 21.14 -5.74 -16.01
C LEU A 344 21.56 -6.95 -16.83
N GLY A 345 22.10 -6.73 -18.03
CA GLY A 345 22.72 -7.75 -18.87
C GLY A 345 24.10 -8.19 -18.45
N LYS A 346 24.71 -7.47 -17.50
CA LYS A 346 26.14 -7.59 -17.15
C LYS A 346 27.05 -7.36 -18.37
N GLU A 347 26.61 -6.49 -19.28
CA GLU A 347 27.39 -6.09 -20.45
C GLU A 347 28.44 -5.02 -20.08
N SER A 348 29.42 -4.81 -20.96
CA SER A 348 30.45 -3.80 -20.75
C SER A 348 29.87 -2.41 -21.00
N GLN A 349 30.16 -1.47 -20.09
CA GLN A 349 29.80 -0.07 -20.23
C GLN A 349 30.81 0.82 -19.51
N GLU A 350 30.83 2.11 -19.84
CA GLU A 350 31.73 3.07 -19.21
C GLU A 350 31.52 3.13 -17.70
N LYS A 351 32.62 3.25 -16.94
CA LYS A 351 32.59 3.23 -15.48
C LYS A 351 31.61 4.27 -14.90
N LEU A 352 31.67 5.51 -15.41
CA LEU A 352 30.78 6.60 -14.97
C LEU A 352 29.31 6.27 -15.20
N ARG A 353 28.98 5.65 -16.33
CA ARG A 353 27.59 5.28 -16.66
C ARG A 353 27.09 4.15 -15.76
N LYS A 354 27.95 3.15 -15.50
CA LYS A 354 27.67 2.06 -14.56
C LYS A 354 27.41 2.55 -13.13
N GLU A 355 28.31 3.36 -12.59
CA GLU A 355 28.19 3.89 -11.23
C GLU A 355 26.90 4.73 -11.09
N TYR A 356 26.49 5.43 -12.14
CA TYR A 356 25.22 6.14 -12.12
C TYR A 356 24.00 5.21 -12.10
N ILE A 357 23.99 4.13 -12.89
CA ILE A 357 22.87 3.17 -12.84
C ILE A 357 22.75 2.52 -11.45
N GLU A 358 23.86 2.23 -10.79
CA GLU A 358 23.87 1.77 -9.39
C GLU A 358 23.27 2.82 -8.45
N LYS A 359 23.63 4.09 -8.60
CA LYS A 359 23.02 5.21 -7.85
C LYS A 359 21.52 5.31 -8.13
N LEU A 360 21.11 5.19 -9.39
CA LEU A 360 19.72 5.33 -9.85
C LEU A 360 18.82 4.22 -9.29
N ILE A 361 19.29 2.98 -9.22
CA ILE A 361 18.55 1.87 -8.59
C ILE A 361 18.47 2.08 -7.08
N ASN A 362 19.61 2.39 -6.43
CA ASN A 362 19.66 2.49 -4.97
C ASN A 362 18.98 3.74 -4.41
N GLY A 363 18.86 4.83 -5.18
CA GLY A 363 18.27 6.09 -4.74
C GLY A 363 16.81 5.94 -4.30
N PRO A 364 15.88 5.50 -5.18
CA PRO A 364 14.50 5.22 -4.82
C PRO A 364 14.36 4.17 -3.72
N VAL A 365 15.19 3.10 -3.75
CA VAL A 365 15.22 2.10 -2.67
C VAL A 365 15.53 2.75 -1.32
N THR A 366 16.58 3.58 -1.26
CA THR A 366 16.99 4.28 -0.04
C THR A 366 15.92 5.25 0.43
N ALA A 367 15.26 5.97 -0.49
CA ALA A 367 14.14 6.85 -0.14
C ALA A 367 12.98 6.06 0.49
N ILE A 368 12.65 4.89 -0.06
CA ILE A 368 11.60 4.01 0.49
C ILE A 368 12.00 3.48 1.87
N GLU A 369 13.24 3.02 2.05
CA GLU A 369 13.75 2.56 3.35
C GLU A 369 13.67 3.65 4.41
N GLN A 370 14.20 4.85 4.12
CA GLN A 370 14.16 5.98 5.04
C GLN A 370 12.73 6.44 5.35
N ALA A 371 11.85 6.48 4.34
CA ALA A 371 10.44 6.78 4.57
C ALA A 371 9.79 5.72 5.46
N ASN A 372 10.11 4.44 5.28
CA ASN A 372 9.59 3.34 6.10
C ASN A 372 10.11 3.39 7.55
N GLU A 373 11.37 3.75 7.77
CA GLU A 373 11.95 3.98 9.10
C GLU A 373 11.34 5.21 9.80
N ASN A 374 10.93 6.21 9.02
CA ASN A 374 10.31 7.44 9.50
C ASN A 374 8.80 7.36 9.70
N VAL A 375 8.19 6.17 9.58
CA VAL A 375 6.74 5.99 9.76
C VAL A 375 6.32 6.34 11.18
N LYS A 376 5.42 7.32 11.30
CA LYS A 376 4.88 7.82 12.58
C LYS A 376 3.39 8.07 12.48
N PRO A 377 2.63 8.07 13.59
CA PRO A 377 1.21 8.41 13.57
C PRO A 377 0.95 9.76 12.87
N ALA A 378 0.05 9.78 11.89
CA ALA A 378 -0.16 10.95 11.03
C ALA A 378 -1.62 11.42 11.02
N ALA A 379 -1.79 12.74 10.97
CA ALA A 379 -3.05 13.41 10.64
C ALA A 379 -2.98 13.85 9.18
N LEU A 380 -4.01 13.49 8.42
CA LEU A 380 -4.08 13.77 6.99
C LEU A 380 -5.17 14.80 6.72
N THR A 381 -4.87 15.78 5.86
CA THR A 381 -5.87 16.69 5.30
C THR A 381 -5.83 16.63 3.79
N THR A 382 -6.99 16.67 3.14
CA THR A 382 -7.11 16.53 1.69
C THR A 382 -8.04 17.58 1.07
N GLY A 383 -7.92 17.74 -0.24
CA GLY A 383 -8.79 18.58 -1.07
C GLY A 383 -8.11 18.85 -2.40
N SER A 384 -8.55 19.91 -3.07
CA SER A 384 -7.91 20.40 -4.29
C SER A 384 -7.84 21.91 -4.31
N ALA A 385 -6.87 22.43 -5.06
CA ALA A 385 -6.83 23.79 -5.54
C ALA A 385 -7.17 23.82 -7.03
N ILE A 386 -7.47 25.00 -7.58
CA ILE A 386 -7.60 25.21 -9.02
C ILE A 386 -6.48 26.14 -9.46
N GLN A 387 -5.83 25.86 -10.59
CA GLN A 387 -4.84 26.80 -11.14
C GLN A 387 -5.48 28.19 -11.30
N GLN A 388 -4.90 29.21 -10.67
CA GLN A 388 -5.41 30.59 -10.80
C GLN A 388 -4.85 31.27 -12.05
N THR A 389 -3.58 30.99 -12.35
CA THR A 389 -2.87 31.49 -13.52
C THR A 389 -2.83 30.38 -14.58
N PRO A 390 -3.29 30.61 -15.82
CA PRO A 390 -3.22 29.60 -16.88
C PRO A 390 -1.78 29.21 -17.20
N VAL A 391 -1.40 27.98 -16.83
CA VAL A 391 -0.07 27.43 -17.11
C VAL A 391 -0.12 26.16 -17.95
N SER A 392 -1.25 25.45 -17.97
CA SER A 392 -1.47 24.25 -18.78
C SER A 392 -2.40 24.50 -19.97
N PHE A 393 -2.05 23.91 -21.13
CA PHE A 393 -2.78 24.05 -22.38
C PHE A 393 -2.81 22.73 -23.13
N ASN A 394 -3.95 22.38 -23.73
CA ASN A 394 -4.00 21.25 -24.65
C ASN A 394 -3.17 21.57 -25.90
N ARG A 395 -2.23 20.70 -26.24
CA ARG A 395 -1.25 20.93 -27.31
C ARG A 395 -1.73 20.44 -28.67
N ARG A 396 -2.88 19.77 -28.74
CA ARG A 396 -3.49 19.21 -29.97
C ARG A 396 -4.64 20.11 -30.45
N PHE A 397 -4.74 20.31 -31.77
CA PHE A 397 -5.74 21.19 -32.39
C PHE A 397 -6.41 20.52 -33.58
N VAL A 398 -7.73 20.70 -33.69
CA VAL A 398 -8.53 20.29 -34.86
C VAL A 398 -8.39 21.36 -35.93
N MET A 399 -8.06 20.92 -37.14
CA MET A 399 -7.84 21.78 -38.30
C MET A 399 -9.08 21.81 -39.24
N ARG A 400 -9.17 22.82 -40.11
CA ARG A 400 -10.26 22.97 -41.10
C ARG A 400 -10.40 21.81 -42.08
N ASP A 401 -9.29 21.14 -42.40
CA ASP A 401 -9.26 19.96 -43.28
C ASP A 401 -9.66 18.65 -42.56
N GLY A 402 -10.00 18.72 -41.26
CA GLY A 402 -10.37 17.57 -40.43
C GLY A 402 -9.18 16.86 -39.78
N SER A 403 -7.94 17.23 -40.09
CA SER A 403 -6.74 16.68 -39.44
C SER A 403 -6.59 17.20 -38.00
N VAL A 404 -5.79 16.49 -37.19
CA VAL A 404 -5.31 16.98 -35.89
C VAL A 404 -3.82 17.26 -35.98
N LYS A 405 -3.40 18.43 -35.48
CA LYS A 405 -1.98 18.82 -35.43
C LYS A 405 -1.60 19.30 -34.03
N THR A 406 -0.37 19.04 -33.63
CA THR A 406 0.20 19.56 -32.38
C THR A 406 0.86 20.92 -32.57
N TRP A 407 1.03 21.64 -31.46
CA TRP A 407 1.81 22.88 -31.35
C TRP A 407 1.38 23.98 -32.32
N GLN A 408 0.07 24.12 -32.52
CA GLN A 408 -0.49 25.17 -33.37
C GLN A 408 -0.66 26.47 -32.60
N SER A 409 -0.50 27.59 -33.28
CA SER A 409 -0.88 28.91 -32.77
C SER A 409 -2.35 29.18 -33.07
N LEU A 410 -3.06 29.84 -32.15
CA LEU A 410 -4.42 30.34 -32.39
C LEU A 410 -4.49 31.41 -33.49
N LYS A 411 -3.35 31.95 -33.94
CA LYS A 411 -3.28 32.86 -35.10
C LYS A 411 -3.31 32.10 -36.44
N ASN A 412 -3.11 30.79 -36.45
CA ASN A 412 -3.23 30.00 -37.66
C ASN A 412 -4.72 29.93 -38.07
N PRO A 413 -5.12 30.46 -39.25
CA PRO A 413 -6.52 30.51 -39.67
C PRO A 413 -7.14 29.12 -39.90
N GLU A 414 -6.30 28.10 -40.05
CA GLU A 414 -6.73 26.71 -40.22
C GLU A 414 -7.08 26.02 -38.90
N VAL A 415 -6.74 26.60 -37.74
CA VAL A 415 -7.12 26.07 -36.43
C VAL A 415 -8.59 26.35 -36.15
N ILE A 416 -9.37 25.31 -35.83
CA ILE A 416 -10.76 25.44 -35.39
C ILE A 416 -10.82 25.60 -33.87
N ARG A 417 -10.20 24.66 -33.14
CA ARG A 417 -10.22 24.58 -31.67
C ARG A 417 -9.16 23.62 -31.14
N ALA A 418 -8.89 23.68 -29.85
CA ALA A 418 -8.19 22.61 -29.14
C ALA A 418 -8.93 21.26 -29.31
N ALA A 419 -8.19 20.17 -29.42
CA ALA A 419 -8.74 18.84 -29.65
C ALA A 419 -9.44 18.29 -28.40
N GLY A 420 -8.85 18.52 -27.23
CA GLY A 420 -9.32 18.09 -25.92
C GLY A 420 -9.38 19.22 -24.88
N PRO A 421 -9.86 18.91 -23.66
CA PRO A 421 -9.88 19.83 -22.53
C PRO A 421 -8.49 19.97 -21.89
N ILE A 422 -8.46 20.59 -20.71
CA ILE A 422 -7.35 20.56 -19.76
C ILE A 422 -7.88 20.11 -18.40
N ASP A 423 -7.01 19.60 -17.53
CA ASP A 423 -7.30 19.44 -16.11
C ASP A 423 -6.65 20.60 -15.34
N THR A 424 -7.49 21.44 -14.74
CA THR A 424 -7.07 22.63 -13.99
C THR A 424 -6.90 22.37 -12.50
N GLU A 425 -7.28 21.18 -12.03
CA GLU A 425 -7.29 20.83 -10.63
C GLU A 425 -5.91 20.39 -10.15
N ILE A 426 -5.49 20.93 -9.00
CA ILE A 426 -4.30 20.51 -8.26
C ILE A 426 -4.79 19.68 -7.07
N GLY A 427 -4.69 18.35 -7.15
CA GLY A 427 -5.04 17.46 -6.06
C GLY A 427 -4.03 17.54 -4.91
N LEU A 428 -4.51 17.52 -3.66
CA LEU A 428 -3.67 17.73 -2.47
C LEU A 428 -3.93 16.71 -1.37
N LEU A 429 -2.84 16.23 -0.76
CA LEU A 429 -2.84 15.49 0.50
C LEU A 429 -1.68 16.01 1.36
N ALA A 430 -1.99 16.64 2.49
CA ALA A 430 -0.99 17.10 3.45
C ALA A 430 -0.87 16.12 4.62
N ILE A 431 0.37 15.86 5.01
CA ILE A 431 0.75 14.89 6.04
C ILE A 431 1.32 15.64 7.23
N THR A 432 0.65 15.53 8.37
CA THR A 432 1.07 16.15 9.63
C THR A 432 1.39 15.07 10.65
N ASP A 433 2.57 15.14 11.27
CA ASP A 433 2.90 14.29 12.40
C ASP A 433 1.93 14.59 13.57
N ARG A 434 1.21 13.59 14.07
CA ARG A 434 0.25 13.79 15.16
C ARG A 434 0.91 14.19 16.46
N GLU A 435 2.15 13.75 16.71
CA GLU A 435 2.82 13.99 17.98
C GLU A 435 3.38 15.41 18.03
N SER A 436 4.15 15.81 17.00
CA SER A 436 4.75 17.15 16.97
C SER A 436 3.85 18.24 16.41
N GLY A 437 2.78 17.88 15.70
CA GLY A 437 1.94 18.82 14.96
C GLY A 437 2.62 19.44 13.73
N LYS A 438 3.84 19.00 13.38
CA LYS A 438 4.58 19.52 12.22
C LYS A 438 4.12 18.84 10.93
N LYS A 439 3.96 19.64 9.87
CA LYS A 439 3.73 19.12 8.52
C LYS A 439 5.02 18.46 8.01
N GLN A 440 4.96 17.18 7.70
CA GLN A 440 6.09 16.39 7.23
C GLN A 440 6.20 16.40 5.70
N GLY A 441 5.05 16.35 5.01
CA GLY A 441 5.05 16.32 3.56
C GLY A 441 3.72 16.76 2.95
N VAL A 442 3.78 17.13 1.68
CA VAL A 442 2.61 17.46 0.87
C VAL A 442 2.73 16.71 -0.46
N ILE A 443 1.71 15.92 -0.77
CA ILE A 443 1.52 15.37 -2.11
C ILE A 443 0.69 16.36 -2.91
N SER A 444 1.21 16.74 -4.07
CA SER A 444 0.49 17.56 -5.05
C SER A 444 0.42 16.83 -6.38
N ASN A 445 -0.71 16.94 -7.07
CA ASN A 445 -0.93 16.27 -8.35
C ASN A 445 -1.53 17.23 -9.38
N PHE A 446 -0.86 17.41 -10.52
CA PHE A 446 -1.29 18.34 -11.57
C PHE A 446 -0.89 17.83 -12.97
N ALA A 447 -1.78 18.01 -13.95
CA ALA A 447 -1.59 17.56 -15.33
C ALA A 447 -0.87 18.64 -16.16
N LEU A 448 0.45 18.53 -16.27
CA LEU A 448 1.28 19.38 -17.11
C LEU A 448 2.60 18.67 -17.44
N HIS A 449 3.05 18.78 -18.69
CA HIS A 449 4.35 18.27 -19.14
C HIS A 449 5.52 19.06 -18.53
N LEU A 450 6.63 18.38 -18.20
CA LEU A 450 7.84 18.99 -17.61
C LEU A 450 8.95 19.14 -18.66
N ASP A 451 8.64 19.90 -19.71
CA ASP A 451 9.55 20.27 -20.79
C ASP A 451 9.84 21.78 -20.82
N THR A 452 9.78 22.45 -19.67
CA THR A 452 9.94 23.91 -19.58
C THR A 452 11.41 24.33 -19.62
N VAL A 453 12.28 23.55 -18.97
CA VAL A 453 13.73 23.76 -18.96
C VAL A 453 14.36 23.03 -20.13
N GLY A 454 15.15 23.76 -20.92
CA GLY A 454 15.97 23.20 -21.99
C GLY A 454 17.48 23.32 -21.69
N GLY A 455 18.31 23.00 -22.68
CA GLY A 455 19.77 23.07 -22.56
C GLY A 455 20.39 21.78 -22.05
N MET A 456 21.60 21.86 -21.49
CA MET A 456 22.41 20.69 -21.10
C MET A 456 22.71 20.66 -19.60
N LYS A 457 21.84 21.23 -18.76
CA LYS A 457 22.00 21.16 -17.30
C LYS A 457 20.83 20.44 -16.65
N TRP A 458 21.09 19.66 -15.61
CA TRP A 458 20.05 18.97 -14.85
C TRP A 458 19.11 19.96 -14.17
N SER A 459 17.81 19.68 -14.22
CA SER A 459 16.77 20.41 -13.50
C SER A 459 15.56 19.51 -13.29
N ALA A 460 14.96 19.59 -12.11
CA ALA A 460 13.69 18.98 -11.75
C ALA A 460 12.48 19.75 -12.32
N ASP A 461 12.71 20.80 -13.13
CA ASP A 461 11.70 21.64 -13.78
C ASP A 461 10.79 22.38 -12.75
N TYR A 462 9.56 22.73 -13.10
CA TYR A 462 8.68 23.54 -12.26
C TYR A 462 8.34 22.94 -10.88
N PRO A 463 8.32 21.60 -10.65
CA PRO A 463 8.17 21.02 -9.32
C PRO A 463 9.22 21.50 -8.30
N TYR A 464 10.43 21.84 -8.74
CA TYR A 464 11.46 22.43 -7.87
C TYR A 464 10.95 23.71 -7.20
N PHE A 465 10.27 24.57 -7.95
CA PHE A 465 9.76 25.84 -7.43
C PHE A 465 8.51 25.66 -6.56
N ILE A 466 7.68 24.63 -6.82
CA ILE A 466 6.59 24.23 -5.92
C ILE A 466 7.17 23.81 -4.56
N GLU A 467 8.24 23.00 -4.57
CA GLU A 467 8.98 22.62 -3.36
C GLU A 467 9.53 23.85 -2.62
N GLN A 468 10.13 24.81 -3.32
CA GLN A 468 10.63 26.03 -2.68
C GLN A 468 9.50 26.82 -2.02
N SER A 469 8.36 27.03 -2.70
CA SER A 469 7.21 27.73 -2.13
C SER A 469 6.65 27.03 -0.88
N LEU A 470 6.61 25.69 -0.87
CA LEU A 470 6.20 24.91 0.30
C LEU A 470 7.19 25.08 1.46
N ARG A 471 8.50 25.02 1.18
CA ARG A 471 9.54 25.20 2.21
C ARG A 471 9.57 26.60 2.80
N GLU A 472 9.36 27.61 1.97
CA GLU A 472 9.23 29.01 2.42
C GLU A 472 8.00 29.20 3.32
N THR A 473 6.89 28.52 3.02
CA THR A 473 5.63 28.68 3.75
C THR A 473 5.54 27.84 5.02
N ILE A 474 5.97 26.57 4.96
CA ILE A 474 5.78 25.58 6.03
C ILE A 474 7.05 25.42 6.88
N GLY A 475 8.22 25.52 6.25
CA GLY A 475 9.52 25.26 6.86
C GLY A 475 10.40 24.35 6.00
N PRO A 476 11.74 24.39 6.21
CA PRO A 476 12.71 23.74 5.33
C PRO A 476 12.63 22.21 5.31
N ASP A 477 12.09 21.60 6.37
CA ASP A 477 12.04 20.14 6.53
C ASP A 477 10.86 19.48 5.81
N VAL A 478 9.92 20.26 5.24
CA VAL A 478 8.78 19.69 4.51
C VAL A 478 9.24 19.06 3.19
N ILE A 479 8.70 17.87 2.89
CA ILE A 479 8.96 17.15 1.64
C ILE A 479 7.80 17.40 0.65
N SER A 480 8.13 17.89 -0.54
CA SER A 480 7.18 18.14 -1.63
C SER A 480 7.19 16.99 -2.64
N ILE A 481 6.14 16.18 -2.65
CA ILE A 481 5.98 15.05 -3.57
C ILE A 481 5.01 15.48 -4.67
N PHE A 482 5.55 15.71 -5.88
CA PHE A 482 4.75 16.12 -7.03
C PHE A 482 4.49 14.91 -7.93
N GLY A 483 3.25 14.44 -8.00
CA GLY A 483 2.84 13.40 -8.95
C GLY A 483 2.32 14.01 -10.24
N THR A 484 2.87 13.60 -11.38
CA THR A 484 2.42 14.11 -12.70
C THR A 484 1.07 13.53 -13.06
N GLY A 485 0.09 14.41 -13.35
CA GLY A 485 -1.24 14.04 -13.84
C GLY A 485 -1.24 13.71 -15.33
N CYS A 486 -2.38 13.24 -15.85
CA CYS A 486 -2.52 12.86 -17.26
C CYS A 486 -2.21 14.01 -18.22
N CYS A 487 -0.99 14.08 -18.74
CA CYS A 487 -0.49 15.22 -19.50
C CYS A 487 0.04 14.85 -20.88
N GLY A 488 -0.25 13.64 -21.38
CA GLY A 488 0.23 13.18 -22.68
C GLY A 488 -0.12 14.11 -23.86
N ASP A 489 -1.19 14.88 -23.75
CA ASP A 489 -1.60 15.90 -24.71
C ASP A 489 -1.65 17.34 -24.15
N ILE A 490 -1.06 17.57 -22.97
CA ILE A 490 -1.02 18.86 -22.29
C ILE A 490 0.41 19.39 -22.29
N ASN A 491 0.61 20.71 -22.45
CA ASN A 491 1.91 21.34 -22.29
C ASN A 491 1.83 22.76 -21.69
N HIS A 492 2.98 23.40 -21.52
CA HIS A 492 3.14 24.72 -20.92
C HIS A 492 3.09 25.88 -21.94
N SER A 493 2.92 25.58 -23.23
CA SER A 493 3.00 26.58 -24.31
C SER A 493 1.63 27.20 -24.59
N ASN A 494 1.45 28.45 -24.18
CA ASN A 494 0.22 29.19 -24.44
C ASN A 494 0.02 29.42 -25.97
N PRO A 495 -0.99 28.81 -26.61
CA PRO A 495 -1.16 28.90 -28.07
C PRO A 495 -1.60 30.30 -28.55
N ALA A 496 -2.04 31.17 -27.64
CA ALA A 496 -2.38 32.56 -27.90
C ALA A 496 -1.17 33.51 -27.87
N SER A 497 -0.01 33.05 -27.34
CA SER A 497 1.17 33.87 -27.11
C SER A 497 2.42 33.26 -27.75
N PRO A 498 3.29 34.05 -28.41
CA PRO A 498 4.60 33.57 -28.84
C PRO A 498 5.60 33.45 -27.67
N VAL A 499 5.30 34.06 -26.52
CA VAL A 499 6.15 34.00 -25.32
C VAL A 499 5.73 32.79 -24.50
N ARG A 500 6.67 31.85 -24.32
CA ARG A 500 6.47 30.67 -23.45
C ARG A 500 6.55 31.05 -21.98
N ASN A 501 5.74 30.39 -21.17
CA ASN A 501 5.85 30.48 -19.72
C ASN A 501 7.22 29.96 -19.29
N LYS A 502 7.88 30.67 -18.37
CA LYS A 502 9.16 30.24 -17.79
C LYS A 502 8.92 29.27 -16.63
N VAL A 503 9.89 28.40 -16.37
CA VAL A 503 9.82 27.37 -15.33
C VAL A 503 9.50 27.95 -13.94
N ASP A 504 10.12 29.08 -13.58
CA ASP A 504 9.93 29.73 -12.29
C ASP A 504 8.54 30.37 -12.17
N PHE A 505 8.02 30.94 -13.26
CA PHE A 505 6.67 31.47 -13.32
C PHE A 505 5.62 30.37 -13.12
N ILE A 506 5.76 29.24 -13.82
CA ILE A 506 4.84 28.09 -13.70
C ILE A 506 4.86 27.57 -12.27
N GLY A 507 6.05 27.22 -11.78
CA GLY A 507 6.19 26.56 -10.49
C GLY A 507 5.82 27.45 -9.32
N LYS A 508 6.12 28.76 -9.36
CA LYS A 508 5.65 29.72 -8.34
C LYS A 508 4.13 29.91 -8.39
N SER A 509 3.52 29.98 -9.58
CA SER A 509 2.06 30.14 -9.71
C SER A 509 1.31 28.94 -9.13
N LEU A 510 1.79 27.72 -9.43
CA LEU A 510 1.26 26.49 -8.84
C LEU A 510 1.58 26.44 -7.34
N GLY A 511 2.80 26.78 -6.93
CA GLY A 511 3.22 26.85 -5.52
C GLY A 511 2.31 27.75 -4.68
N THR A 512 1.99 28.95 -5.16
CA THR A 512 1.02 29.86 -4.51
C THR A 512 -0.37 29.23 -4.43
N SER A 513 -0.86 28.63 -5.52
CA SER A 513 -2.18 27.97 -5.53
C SER A 513 -2.24 26.83 -4.51
N VAL A 514 -1.15 26.09 -4.35
CA VAL A 514 -1.02 25.02 -3.34
C VAL A 514 -1.01 25.61 -1.93
N THR A 515 -0.11 26.56 -1.64
CA THR A 515 0.09 27.08 -0.27
C THR A 515 -1.14 27.81 0.26
N GLU A 516 -1.85 28.58 -0.57
CA GLU A 516 -3.11 29.24 -0.21
C GLU A 516 -4.26 28.27 0.11
N GLN A 517 -4.18 27.03 -0.40
CA GLN A 517 -5.20 26.01 -0.21
C GLN A 517 -4.93 25.12 1.01
N LEU A 518 -3.68 25.02 1.48
CA LEU A 518 -3.30 24.12 2.58
C LEU A 518 -4.11 24.32 3.87
N GLU A 519 -4.47 25.56 4.21
CA GLU A 519 -5.25 25.88 5.40
C GLU A 519 -6.75 25.54 5.26
N LYS A 520 -7.21 25.32 4.02
CA LYS A 520 -8.61 25.03 3.67
C LYS A 520 -8.86 23.54 3.44
N LEU A 521 -7.82 22.71 3.51
CA LEU A 521 -7.95 21.26 3.34
C LEU A 521 -8.80 20.66 4.46
N THR A 522 -9.58 19.63 4.11
CA THR A 522 -10.47 18.93 5.04
C THR A 522 -9.72 17.80 5.73
N PRO A 523 -9.76 17.70 7.08
CA PRO A 523 -9.20 16.56 7.80
C PRO A 523 -9.89 15.25 7.47
N LEU A 524 -9.11 14.19 7.25
CA LEU A 524 -9.62 12.83 7.09
C LEU A 524 -10.02 12.25 8.45
N LYS A 525 -11.26 11.75 8.52
CA LYS A 525 -11.79 11.11 9.73
C LYS A 525 -11.54 9.61 9.74
N ASN A 526 -11.85 8.95 8.62
CA ASN A 526 -11.49 7.58 8.37
C ASN A 526 -10.14 7.55 7.62
N THR A 527 -9.21 6.71 8.08
CA THR A 527 -7.90 6.56 7.44
C THR A 527 -7.54 5.12 7.10
N THR A 528 -8.55 4.25 6.91
CA THR A 528 -8.37 2.88 6.43
C THR A 528 -7.57 2.85 5.14
N LEU A 529 -6.50 2.07 5.12
CA LEU A 529 -5.59 1.96 3.98
C LEU A 529 -5.94 0.72 3.17
N THR A 530 -6.39 0.95 1.93
CA THR A 530 -6.53 -0.13 0.94
C THR A 530 -5.58 0.13 -0.22
N VAL A 531 -4.87 -0.91 -0.64
CA VAL A 531 -4.08 -0.93 -1.88
C VAL A 531 -4.53 -2.10 -2.73
N SER A 532 -4.71 -1.85 -4.03
CA SER A 532 -5.14 -2.88 -4.98
C SER A 532 -4.53 -2.62 -6.34
N SER A 533 -4.03 -3.68 -6.96
CA SER A 533 -3.33 -3.61 -8.24
C SER A 533 -3.92 -4.63 -9.21
N GLN A 534 -3.99 -4.26 -10.49
CA GLN A 534 -4.39 -5.14 -11.58
C GLN A 534 -3.40 -5.01 -12.74
N VAL A 535 -2.91 -6.13 -13.24
CA VAL A 535 -2.19 -6.18 -14.51
C VAL A 535 -3.21 -6.10 -15.67
N VAL A 536 -3.03 -5.14 -16.55
CA VAL A 536 -3.81 -4.97 -17.79
C VAL A 536 -2.89 -5.29 -18.96
N ASN A 537 -3.31 -6.16 -19.87
CA ASN A 537 -2.55 -6.47 -21.08
C ASN A 537 -3.01 -5.55 -22.22
N LEU A 538 -2.26 -4.48 -22.48
CA LEU A 538 -2.59 -3.51 -23.53
C LEU A 538 -2.14 -4.05 -24.89
N PRO A 539 -3.02 -4.08 -25.91
CA PRO A 539 -2.61 -4.56 -27.24
C PRO A 539 -1.55 -3.64 -27.84
N LEU A 540 -0.46 -4.20 -28.33
CA LEU A 540 0.64 -3.47 -28.96
C LEU A 540 0.35 -3.18 -30.43
N GLN A 541 0.88 -2.07 -30.94
CA GLN A 541 0.96 -1.84 -32.37
C GLN A 541 1.92 -2.83 -33.04
N ASP A 542 1.72 -3.05 -34.34
CA ASP A 542 2.54 -3.97 -35.13
C ASP A 542 3.87 -3.34 -35.51
N ALA A 543 4.89 -4.19 -35.68
CA ALA A 543 6.19 -3.83 -36.22
C ALA A 543 6.64 -4.94 -37.18
N PRO A 544 6.07 -5.00 -38.39
CA PRO A 544 6.39 -6.06 -39.33
C PRO A 544 7.84 -5.92 -39.82
N PRO A 545 8.52 -7.03 -40.17
CA PRO A 545 9.96 -7.04 -40.46
C PRO A 545 10.40 -6.03 -41.53
N GLU A 546 9.57 -5.78 -42.54
CA GLU A 546 9.83 -4.80 -43.60
C GLU A 546 9.84 -3.35 -43.10
N GLU A 547 8.98 -3.01 -42.14
CA GLU A 547 8.94 -1.69 -41.53
C GLU A 547 10.09 -1.52 -40.54
N VAL A 548 10.47 -2.56 -39.81
CA VAL A 548 11.68 -2.58 -38.98
C VAL A 548 12.92 -2.35 -39.84
N ALA A 549 13.06 -3.07 -40.95
CA ALA A 549 14.18 -2.90 -41.88
C ALA A 549 14.23 -1.49 -42.51
N ARG A 550 13.07 -0.87 -42.81
CA ARG A 550 13.00 0.53 -43.24
C ARG A 550 13.42 1.48 -42.12
N SER A 551 12.99 1.21 -40.89
CA SER A 551 13.29 2.03 -39.71
C SER A 551 14.79 2.08 -39.44
N ILE A 552 15.50 0.96 -39.53
CA ILE A 552 16.97 0.90 -39.43
C ILE A 552 17.63 1.88 -40.39
N LYS A 553 17.24 1.87 -41.67
CA LYS A 553 17.82 2.77 -42.69
C LYS A 553 17.59 4.25 -42.36
N ILE A 554 16.39 4.58 -41.86
CA ILE A 554 16.05 5.96 -41.45
C ILE A 554 16.93 6.39 -40.27
N LEU A 555 17.06 5.54 -39.25
CA LEU A 555 17.88 5.82 -38.06
C LEU A 555 19.36 5.94 -38.39
N GLU A 556 19.89 5.10 -39.29
CA GLU A 556 21.26 5.22 -39.75
C GLU A 556 21.54 6.55 -40.48
N ILE A 557 20.59 7.03 -41.30
CA ILE A 557 20.70 8.34 -41.94
C ILE A 557 20.71 9.43 -40.88
N ALA A 558 19.78 9.38 -39.92
CA ALA A 558 19.68 10.35 -38.84
C ALA A 558 20.94 10.40 -37.96
N HIS A 559 21.47 9.23 -37.56
CA HIS A 559 22.70 9.10 -36.78
C HIS A 559 23.94 9.67 -37.48
N LYS A 560 23.97 9.64 -38.82
CA LYS A 560 25.03 10.25 -39.63
C LYS A 560 24.81 11.75 -39.89
N GLY A 561 23.83 12.37 -39.24
CA GLY A 561 23.48 13.79 -39.42
C GLY A 561 22.73 14.09 -40.72
N GLY A 562 22.20 13.06 -41.40
CA GLY A 562 21.37 13.23 -42.58
C GLY A 562 19.99 13.79 -42.25
N LYS A 563 19.34 14.41 -43.23
CA LYS A 563 17.98 14.95 -43.08
C LYS A 563 16.95 13.83 -43.24
N VAL A 564 16.13 13.63 -42.22
CA VAL A 564 14.97 12.73 -42.21
C VAL A 564 13.70 13.53 -41.89
N ASP A 565 12.55 13.13 -42.43
CA ASP A 565 11.28 13.70 -41.99
C ASP A 565 11.07 13.40 -40.50
N PHE A 566 10.50 14.36 -39.77
CA PHE A 566 10.31 14.24 -38.32
C PHE A 566 9.43 13.05 -37.97
N PHE A 567 8.30 12.85 -38.66
CA PHE A 567 7.39 11.75 -38.37
C PHE A 567 7.92 10.40 -38.86
N ASP A 568 8.71 10.38 -39.93
CA ASP A 568 9.47 9.18 -40.32
C ASP A 568 10.45 8.79 -39.22
N HIS A 569 11.15 9.75 -38.60
CA HIS A 569 12.08 9.49 -37.51
C HIS A 569 11.37 8.94 -36.26
N VAL A 570 10.26 9.58 -35.86
CA VAL A 570 9.42 9.11 -34.74
C VAL A 570 8.90 7.69 -35.01
N THR A 571 8.39 7.44 -36.21
CA THR A 571 7.89 6.12 -36.60
C THR A 571 9.00 5.08 -36.56
N ALA A 572 10.20 5.43 -37.03
CA ALA A 572 11.35 4.52 -37.00
C ALA A 572 11.73 4.11 -35.58
N TYR A 573 11.80 5.06 -34.63
CA TYR A 573 12.02 4.75 -33.21
C TYR A 573 10.93 3.83 -32.65
N LYS A 574 9.65 4.16 -32.88
CA LYS A 574 8.51 3.34 -32.45
C LYS A 574 8.64 1.89 -32.91
N LYS A 575 8.93 1.66 -34.20
CA LYS A 575 9.00 0.31 -34.76
C LYS A 575 10.14 -0.51 -34.17
N MET A 576 11.27 0.13 -33.84
CA MET A 576 12.38 -0.52 -33.15
C MET A 576 12.03 -0.89 -31.70
N ILE A 577 11.31 -0.03 -30.97
CA ILE A 577 10.84 -0.34 -29.62
C ILE A 577 9.84 -1.50 -29.65
N LEU A 578 8.89 -1.48 -30.58
CA LEU A 578 7.91 -2.55 -30.74
C LEU A 578 8.59 -3.88 -31.12
N ASP A 579 9.58 -3.88 -32.01
CA ASP A 579 10.35 -5.09 -32.34
C ASP A 579 11.05 -5.69 -31.10
N GLN A 580 11.68 -4.83 -30.29
CA GLN A 580 12.33 -5.23 -29.03
C GLN A 580 11.36 -5.89 -28.04
N ILE A 581 10.18 -5.30 -27.86
CA ILE A 581 9.20 -5.76 -26.88
C ILE A 581 8.51 -7.05 -27.38
N ARG A 582 8.11 -7.08 -28.65
CA ARG A 582 7.28 -8.18 -29.17
C ARG A 582 8.04 -9.49 -29.30
N HIS A 583 9.34 -9.44 -29.58
CA HIS A 583 10.12 -10.62 -29.94
C HIS A 583 11.20 -10.98 -28.90
N LYS A 584 11.35 -12.27 -28.59
CA LYS A 584 12.49 -12.76 -27.79
C LYS A 584 13.83 -12.60 -28.51
N GLN A 585 13.79 -12.70 -29.83
CA GLN A 585 14.90 -12.41 -30.73
C GLN A 585 14.38 -11.34 -31.71
N PRO A 586 14.65 -10.06 -31.44
CA PRO A 586 14.26 -8.96 -32.31
C PRO A 586 14.83 -9.14 -33.73
N HIS A 587 14.13 -8.60 -34.72
CA HIS A 587 14.57 -8.64 -36.11
C HIS A 587 15.83 -7.79 -36.36
N ALA A 588 16.13 -6.85 -35.46
CA ALA A 588 17.28 -5.96 -35.52
C ALA A 588 18.05 -5.90 -34.20
N ASN A 589 19.34 -5.53 -34.25
CA ASN A 589 20.10 -5.22 -33.04
C ASN A 589 19.70 -3.83 -32.51
N THR A 590 18.58 -3.75 -31.81
CA THR A 590 17.92 -2.49 -31.41
C THR A 590 18.83 -1.56 -30.59
N ILE A 591 19.75 -2.11 -29.80
CA ILE A 591 20.69 -1.33 -28.95
C ILE A 591 21.65 -0.41 -29.74
N GLU A 592 21.89 -0.72 -31.01
CA GLU A 592 22.70 0.11 -31.92
C GLU A 592 21.93 1.32 -32.46
N HIS A 593 20.60 1.30 -32.34
CA HIS A 593 19.71 2.23 -33.02
C HIS A 593 18.87 3.11 -32.08
N ILE A 594 18.51 2.63 -30.89
CA ILE A 594 17.64 3.34 -29.95
C ILE A 594 18.22 3.33 -28.53
N THR A 595 17.84 4.33 -27.73
CA THR A 595 18.15 4.39 -26.30
C THR A 595 16.92 4.10 -25.43
N TRP A 596 15.73 4.54 -25.85
CA TRP A 596 14.47 4.35 -25.12
C TRP A 596 13.77 3.04 -25.49
N GLY A 597 12.93 2.53 -24.59
CA GLY A 597 12.13 1.33 -24.83
C GLY A 597 12.92 0.02 -24.83
N LEU A 598 14.23 0.06 -24.58
CA LEU A 598 15.04 -1.12 -24.31
C LEU A 598 14.65 -1.71 -22.94
N SER A 599 14.10 -2.92 -22.95
CA SER A 599 13.78 -3.68 -21.75
C SER A 599 14.13 -5.15 -21.94
N ARG A 600 14.76 -5.74 -20.94
CA ARG A 600 14.98 -7.19 -20.85
C ARG A 600 13.74 -7.90 -20.36
N SER A 601 13.03 -7.32 -19.41
CA SER A 601 11.90 -7.98 -18.76
C SER A 601 10.64 -8.00 -19.63
N LEU A 602 10.60 -7.20 -20.70
CA LEU A 602 9.54 -7.17 -21.69
C LEU A 602 9.89 -7.90 -22.99
N ALA A 603 11.13 -8.37 -23.17
CA ALA A 603 11.54 -9.04 -24.40
C ALA A 603 10.70 -10.31 -24.64
N GLY A 604 9.97 -10.33 -25.76
CA GLY A 604 9.06 -11.43 -26.10
C GLY A 604 7.71 -11.37 -25.39
N ALA A 605 7.22 -10.18 -25.04
CA ALA A 605 5.86 -9.97 -24.52
C ALA A 605 4.77 -10.36 -25.53
N GLY A 606 5.11 -10.47 -26.82
CA GLY A 606 4.18 -10.85 -27.89
C GLY A 606 3.25 -9.69 -28.26
N GLU A 607 1.96 -9.97 -28.42
CA GLU A 607 0.98 -9.02 -28.98
C GLU A 607 0.46 -7.99 -27.97
N SER A 608 0.83 -8.10 -26.69
CA SER A 608 0.33 -7.21 -25.64
C SER A 608 1.39 -6.87 -24.61
N LEU A 609 1.36 -5.63 -24.13
CA LEU A 609 2.23 -5.14 -23.06
C LEU A 609 1.50 -5.24 -21.71
N PRO A 610 1.98 -6.07 -20.75
CA PRO A 610 1.45 -6.07 -19.40
C PRO A 610 1.85 -4.79 -18.67
N VAL A 611 0.86 -4.09 -18.12
CA VAL A 611 1.05 -2.86 -17.34
C VAL A 611 0.26 -2.92 -16.04
N ASP A 612 0.80 -2.31 -14.99
CA ASP A 612 0.14 -2.21 -13.69
C ASP A 612 -0.79 -1.00 -13.64
N VAL A 613 -2.04 -1.22 -13.20
CA VAL A 613 -2.91 -0.17 -12.67
C VAL A 613 -3.01 -0.39 -11.17
N THR A 614 -2.54 0.57 -10.38
CA THR A 614 -2.56 0.50 -8.92
C THR A 614 -3.42 1.61 -8.35
N VAL A 615 -4.27 1.26 -7.38
CA VAL A 615 -5.10 2.21 -6.64
C VAL A 615 -4.74 2.10 -5.16
N MET A 616 -4.37 3.23 -4.56
CA MET A 616 -4.19 3.39 -3.12
C MET A 616 -5.31 4.30 -2.60
N THR A 617 -6.06 3.86 -1.59
CA THR A 617 -7.14 4.65 -0.99
C THR A 617 -6.93 4.81 0.50
N ILE A 618 -7.27 5.99 1.01
CA ILE A 618 -7.20 6.32 2.43
C ILE A 618 -8.58 6.79 2.88
N GLY A 619 -9.22 5.99 3.74
CA GLY A 619 -10.60 6.18 4.15
C GLY A 619 -11.56 6.16 2.96
N ASP A 620 -12.62 6.93 3.04
CA ASP A 620 -13.66 7.07 2.02
C ASP A 620 -13.51 8.32 1.14
N GLU A 621 -12.49 9.15 1.40
CA GLU A 621 -12.34 10.45 0.74
C GLU A 621 -11.21 10.52 -0.29
N VAL A 622 -10.12 9.74 -0.15
CA VAL A 622 -8.91 9.89 -0.97
C VAL A 622 -8.60 8.63 -1.77
N ALA A 623 -8.31 8.82 -3.05
CA ALA A 623 -7.69 7.82 -3.90
C ALA A 623 -6.50 8.41 -4.69
N ILE A 624 -5.44 7.62 -4.81
CA ILE A 624 -4.31 7.82 -5.71
C ILE A 624 -4.34 6.68 -6.72
N VAL A 625 -4.55 7.01 -8.00
CA VAL A 625 -4.57 6.06 -9.12
C VAL A 625 -3.27 6.22 -9.89
N CYS A 626 -2.50 5.15 -10.00
CA CYS A 626 -1.23 5.14 -10.68
C CYS A 626 -1.37 4.46 -12.05
N LEU A 627 -0.97 5.14 -13.12
CA LEU A 627 -1.12 4.71 -14.51
C LEU A 627 0.23 4.67 -15.24
N PRO A 628 0.42 3.77 -16.21
CA PRO A 628 1.63 3.71 -17.03
C PRO A 628 1.64 4.82 -18.10
N GLY A 629 2.83 5.15 -18.61
CA GLY A 629 3.02 6.01 -19.78
C GLY A 629 2.50 7.44 -19.65
N GLU A 630 2.43 8.12 -20.80
CA GLU A 630 1.89 9.46 -20.97
C GLU A 630 0.43 9.39 -21.46
N VAL A 631 -0.51 9.48 -20.52
CA VAL A 631 -1.95 9.29 -20.72
C VAL A 631 -2.61 10.60 -21.10
N PHE A 632 -3.55 10.55 -22.05
CA PHE A 632 -4.35 11.73 -22.41
C PHE A 632 -5.24 12.21 -21.28
N VAL A 633 -5.40 13.52 -21.17
CA VAL A 633 -6.10 14.17 -20.05
C VAL A 633 -7.55 13.71 -19.91
N GLU A 634 -8.25 13.42 -21.00
CA GLU A 634 -9.66 12.98 -20.97
C GLU A 634 -9.84 11.66 -20.23
N LEU A 635 -8.86 10.76 -20.31
CA LEU A 635 -8.90 9.47 -19.63
C LEU A 635 -8.76 9.67 -18.11
N GLY A 636 -7.84 10.55 -17.68
CA GLY A 636 -7.71 10.93 -16.27
C GLY A 636 -8.97 11.61 -15.74
N LEU A 637 -9.56 12.54 -16.50
CA LEU A 637 -10.82 13.19 -16.15
C LEU A 637 -12.00 12.20 -16.06
N ALA A 638 -12.05 11.20 -16.95
CA ALA A 638 -13.05 10.14 -16.89
C ALA A 638 -12.93 9.29 -15.61
N ILE A 639 -11.70 8.97 -15.18
CA ILE A 639 -11.47 8.27 -13.90
C ILE A 639 -11.92 9.15 -12.73
N LYS A 640 -11.51 10.43 -12.68
CA LYS A 640 -11.93 11.36 -11.64
C LYS A 640 -13.46 11.47 -11.55
N GLN A 641 -14.13 11.62 -12.69
CA GLN A 641 -15.59 11.71 -12.76
C GLN A 641 -16.30 10.44 -12.28
N ALA A 642 -15.73 9.26 -12.56
CA ALA A 642 -16.30 7.98 -12.18
C ALA A 642 -15.91 7.51 -10.77
N SER A 643 -14.99 8.22 -10.11
CA SER A 643 -14.46 7.84 -8.81
C SER A 643 -15.50 8.02 -7.69
N PRO A 644 -15.62 7.04 -6.78
CA PRO A 644 -16.42 7.19 -5.56
C PRO A 644 -15.73 8.04 -4.47
N PHE A 645 -14.48 8.45 -4.68
CA PHE A 645 -13.68 9.23 -3.73
C PHE A 645 -13.69 10.70 -4.10
N LYS A 646 -13.83 11.55 -3.08
CA LYS A 646 -13.94 13.01 -3.25
C LYS A 646 -12.67 13.63 -3.83
N THR A 647 -11.49 13.21 -3.33
CA THR A 647 -10.20 13.60 -3.88
C THR A 647 -9.61 12.40 -4.61
N THR A 648 -9.53 12.49 -5.94
CA THR A 648 -8.92 11.45 -6.77
C THR A 648 -7.74 12.03 -7.53
N MET A 649 -6.53 11.65 -7.11
CA MET A 649 -5.28 12.02 -7.77
C MET A 649 -4.90 10.95 -8.79
N ILE A 650 -4.49 11.34 -9.98
CA ILE A 650 -4.03 10.42 -11.02
C ILE A 650 -2.54 10.66 -11.24
N VAL A 651 -1.69 9.68 -10.99
CA VAL A 651 -0.24 9.77 -11.16
C VAL A 651 0.15 8.89 -12.35
N GLU A 652 0.47 9.51 -13.48
CA GLU A 652 0.92 8.78 -14.66
C GLU A 652 2.42 8.44 -14.62
N LEU A 653 2.97 7.86 -15.69
CA LEU A 653 4.37 7.42 -15.77
C LEU A 653 4.79 6.51 -14.61
N SER A 654 3.84 5.73 -14.11
CA SER A 654 4.01 4.82 -12.99
C SER A 654 4.37 3.41 -13.49
N ASN A 655 5.47 2.87 -12.97
CA ASN A 655 6.00 1.52 -13.17
C ASN A 655 6.39 1.11 -14.61
N THR A 656 5.81 1.73 -15.64
CA THR A 656 6.03 1.38 -17.04
C THR A 656 5.90 2.64 -17.90
N VAL A 657 6.89 2.90 -18.75
CA VAL A 657 6.91 4.00 -19.73
C VAL A 657 6.91 3.48 -21.16
N GLU A 658 7.09 2.17 -21.35
CA GLU A 658 7.23 1.53 -22.66
C GLU A 658 5.96 1.60 -23.53
N THR A 659 4.82 2.04 -22.99
CA THR A 659 3.64 2.44 -23.78
C THR A 659 3.87 3.72 -24.59
N ILE A 660 4.83 4.55 -24.16
CA ILE A 660 5.10 5.91 -24.60
C ILE A 660 3.87 6.79 -24.37
N TYR A 661 3.02 6.98 -25.38
CA TYR A 661 1.74 7.68 -25.26
C TYR A 661 0.58 6.72 -25.13
N ILE A 662 -0.46 7.14 -24.40
CA ILE A 662 -1.74 6.43 -24.30
C ILE A 662 -2.90 7.39 -24.66
N PRO A 663 -3.18 7.57 -25.96
CA PRO A 663 -4.33 8.34 -26.42
C PRO A 663 -5.65 7.60 -26.17
N HIS A 664 -6.75 8.36 -26.06
CA HIS A 664 -8.09 7.79 -26.14
C HIS A 664 -8.38 7.28 -27.57
N ARG A 665 -9.29 6.32 -27.73
CA ARG A 665 -9.56 5.63 -29.01
C ARG A 665 -9.82 6.58 -30.18
N ALA A 666 -10.65 7.60 -29.97
CA ALA A 666 -11.00 8.55 -31.03
C ALA A 666 -9.81 9.43 -31.49
N ALA A 667 -8.78 9.63 -30.67
CA ALA A 667 -7.61 10.43 -31.05
C ALA A 667 -6.83 9.79 -32.20
N TYR A 668 -6.83 8.46 -32.29
CA TYR A 668 -6.12 7.71 -33.33
C TYR A 668 -6.57 8.07 -34.75
N ALA A 669 -7.86 8.36 -34.93
CA ALA A 669 -8.40 8.77 -36.23
C ALA A 669 -7.84 10.13 -36.70
N GLY A 670 -7.44 11.00 -35.78
CA GLY A 670 -6.91 12.34 -36.09
C GLY A 670 -5.40 12.40 -36.31
N GLY A 671 -4.65 11.37 -35.89
CA GLY A 671 -3.19 11.33 -35.99
C GLY A 671 -2.46 12.31 -35.06
N SER A 672 -1.39 12.92 -35.57
CA SER A 672 -0.42 13.78 -34.84
C SER A 672 0.59 13.04 -33.96
N TYR A 673 1.52 13.78 -33.37
CA TYR A 673 2.69 13.30 -32.64
C TYR A 673 2.41 12.16 -31.65
N GLU A 674 1.51 12.36 -30.70
CA GLU A 674 1.27 11.39 -29.62
C GLU A 674 0.71 10.07 -30.14
N VAL A 675 -0.17 10.13 -31.15
CA VAL A 675 -0.76 8.94 -31.79
C VAL A 675 0.30 8.21 -32.62
N THR A 676 1.11 8.96 -33.36
CA THR A 676 2.20 8.38 -34.15
C THR A 676 3.22 7.69 -33.26
N ASN A 677 3.49 8.25 -32.08
CA ASN A 677 4.51 7.76 -31.15
C ASN A 677 3.98 6.74 -30.11
N SER A 678 2.67 6.50 -30.05
CA SER A 678 2.10 5.50 -29.13
C SER A 678 2.49 4.08 -29.57
N ASN A 679 2.88 3.23 -28.61
CA ASN A 679 3.16 1.82 -28.84
C ASN A 679 1.93 0.93 -28.72
N VAL A 680 0.82 1.44 -28.19
CA VAL A 680 -0.39 0.65 -27.92
C VAL A 680 -1.47 0.93 -28.97
N GLN A 681 -2.42 0.01 -29.10
CA GLN A 681 -3.53 0.12 -30.06
C GLN A 681 -4.65 1.04 -29.56
N PRO A 682 -5.51 1.56 -30.46
CA PRO A 682 -6.73 2.26 -30.08
C PRO A 682 -7.59 1.43 -29.10
N GLY A 683 -8.11 2.06 -28.05
CA GLY A 683 -8.87 1.36 -27.00
C GLY A 683 -8.08 1.06 -25.73
N SER A 684 -6.74 1.13 -25.79
CA SER A 684 -5.87 0.82 -24.64
C SER A 684 -6.08 1.78 -23.47
N GLY A 685 -6.29 3.07 -23.75
CA GLY A 685 -6.59 4.06 -22.71
C GLY A 685 -7.89 3.75 -21.98
N GLU A 686 -8.94 3.35 -22.71
CA GLU A 686 -10.22 2.95 -22.12
C GLU A 686 -10.10 1.69 -21.24
N MET A 687 -9.25 0.74 -21.62
CA MET A 687 -8.97 -0.45 -20.78
C MET A 687 -8.36 -0.05 -19.42
N LEU A 688 -7.49 0.96 -19.39
CA LEU A 688 -6.93 1.48 -18.14
C LEU A 688 -7.99 2.19 -17.29
N VAL A 689 -8.86 2.99 -17.92
CA VAL A 689 -9.99 3.64 -17.23
C VAL A 689 -10.91 2.60 -16.60
N GLU A 690 -11.29 1.55 -17.34
CA GLU A 690 -12.13 0.47 -16.84
C GLU A 690 -11.51 -0.25 -15.64
N ALA A 691 -10.20 -0.57 -15.73
CA ALA A 691 -9.47 -1.21 -14.64
C ALA A 691 -9.39 -0.30 -13.39
N ALA A 692 -9.03 0.97 -13.56
CA ALA A 692 -8.94 1.93 -12.47
C ALA A 692 -10.28 2.14 -11.76
N VAL A 693 -11.36 2.36 -12.53
CA VAL A 693 -12.71 2.56 -11.98
C VAL A 693 -13.22 1.31 -11.26
N LYS A 694 -12.92 0.13 -11.78
CA LYS A 694 -13.22 -1.14 -11.09
C LYS A 694 -12.52 -1.22 -9.73
N LEU A 695 -11.21 -1.00 -9.69
CA LEU A 695 -10.43 -1.04 -8.46
C LEU A 695 -10.90 0.00 -7.44
N LEU A 696 -11.22 1.22 -7.88
CA LEU A 696 -11.79 2.28 -7.04
C LEU A 696 -13.12 1.85 -6.40
N ARG A 697 -14.02 1.25 -7.18
CA ARG A 697 -15.33 0.78 -6.66
C ARG A 697 -15.18 -0.38 -5.68
N GLU A 698 -14.26 -1.30 -5.96
CA GLU A 698 -13.93 -2.42 -5.06
C GLU A 698 -13.36 -1.89 -3.73
N ALA A 699 -12.45 -0.93 -3.77
CA ALA A 699 -11.87 -0.31 -2.57
C ALA A 699 -12.94 0.44 -1.76
N ALA A 700 -13.77 1.26 -2.43
CA ALA A 700 -14.85 1.99 -1.76
C ALA A 700 -15.91 1.06 -1.12
N THR A 701 -16.11 -0.14 -1.66
CA THR A 701 -17.01 -1.12 -1.06
C THR A 701 -16.41 -1.68 0.23
N LYS A 702 -15.12 -2.01 0.23
CA LYS A 702 -14.39 -2.48 1.43
C LYS A 702 -14.38 -1.42 2.54
N ASN A 703 -14.03 -0.19 2.20
CA ASN A 703 -13.92 0.92 3.16
C ASN A 703 -15.27 1.35 3.78
N ARG A 704 -16.41 0.82 3.31
CA ARG A 704 -17.76 1.06 3.87
C ARG A 704 -18.28 -0.11 4.70
N THR A 705 -17.67 -1.28 4.58
CA THR A 705 -18.05 -2.48 5.34
C THR A 705 -17.22 -2.68 6.59
N ASP A 706 -16.04 -2.05 6.64
CA ASP A 706 -15.19 -1.87 7.81
C ASP A 706 -15.58 -0.58 8.55
#